data_AF-A0A923TNP4-F1
#
_entry.id   AF-A0A923TNP4-F1
#
_cell.length_a   1.000
_cell.length_b   1.000
_cell.length_c   1.000
_cell.angle_alpha   90.00
_cell.angle_beta   90.00
_cell.angle_gamma   90.00
#
_symmetry.space_group_name_H-M   'P 1'
#
loop_
_entity.id
_entity.type
_entity.pdbx_description
1 polymer ?
#
loop_
_entity_poly.entity_id
_entity_poly.type
_entity_poly.pdbx_seq_one_letter_code
_entity_poly.pdbx_strand_id
1 'polypeptide(L)'
;MTLLQRCAVLLLATGLLAATATPALAVDAPPDQPFDVGTVLGPGNSGFVSVQGQARGMATGDPGEYGENVDDQRKLYWDGKLKDGRFKAPTGPVESPIPGVRISTDERGVKVVYGDSARDTWFGAGYAAGQQRLFLADAVRRLGRGTFAELVGPAGVPADVQARTLTYSQAEYDAMFAALPASSREVIEGYAAGLDAWIAHVRVTPADLPAEYALLSTLPERWTVTDTLAAGVLITRTVASAGGDEFREVEALRSLGGLAGLGQFTDLRWQSDPKATVTVQPEDGRFDNAVVPAASRDAVLRRSAAYALGLDPKLANGPGTGAFPVPTTPGGIAPAVPVPAARAAASLVEYGKALHGGSYSFAVSPKRTSTGAAMLVSGPQLGYSYPSLLWELEVHGGGYDARGSTVPGLPTIGIGYGKRVAWGVTTGNSKTIDSFIETTRTVAGRLEYLHRGVWKPADCRNEVVRYRAAQSGVPVGPPVLSQTVQICRTVHGPIVATAGEQARSVQYAMFGRELETINGILAWNRADNLAQFEAGMRMVTWNENTIYADADGHIAYWHPGLFPRRSSGWDSRFPAPGTGGFDRTGFVPFEQMPKVKDPKVGYVANWNGKPAAGWIDEYLDPASSRSGGKAQRVQVIQGLLAAQPRMTPADLRATEFRLGTVDQRHVEFGPLLRSMRGETASQRAALALLNDWDGTAYGPRAGTSAGSY
;
A
#
# COMPACT_ATOMS: atom_id res chain seq x y z
N MET A 1 3.59 37.94 -58.76
CA MET A 1 2.66 39.09 -58.87
C MET A 1 1.36 38.52 -59.44
N THR A 2 0.16 38.60 -58.88
CA THR A 2 -0.50 39.43 -57.83
C THR A 2 -1.87 38.74 -57.64
N LEU A 3 -2.15 38.07 -56.53
CA LEU A 3 -2.75 38.56 -55.28
C LEU A 3 -4.04 39.39 -55.44
N LEU A 4 -5.11 38.86 -54.82
CA LEU A 4 -6.40 39.46 -54.42
C LEU A 4 -7.64 39.27 -55.32
N GLN A 5 -8.51 38.40 -54.79
CA GLN A 5 -9.96 38.58 -54.53
C GLN A 5 -11.02 38.15 -55.57
N ARG A 6 -11.73 37.07 -55.17
CA ARG A 6 -13.22 36.91 -55.07
C ARG A 6 -14.00 36.90 -56.39
N CYS A 7 -14.98 36.01 -56.69
CA CYS A 7 -15.80 35.06 -55.93
C CYS A 7 -16.55 34.12 -56.93
N ALA A 8 -17.03 33.00 -56.41
CA ALA A 8 -18.34 32.36 -56.68
C ALA A 8 -18.59 31.32 -57.82
N VAL A 9 -18.71 30.05 -57.36
CA VAL A 9 -19.82 29.07 -57.53
C VAL A 9 -19.92 28.17 -58.80
N LEU A 10 -20.29 26.89 -58.51
CA LEU A 10 -20.71 25.71 -59.32
C LEU A 10 -19.56 24.76 -59.74
N LEU A 11 -19.58 23.43 -59.51
CA LEU A 11 -20.69 22.47 -59.46
C LEU A 11 -20.37 21.21 -58.62
N LEU A 12 -21.45 20.64 -58.06
CA LEU A 12 -21.53 19.37 -57.33
C LEU A 12 -21.13 18.14 -58.16
N ALA A 13 -20.42 17.21 -57.52
CA ALA A 13 -20.51 15.78 -57.81
C ALA A 13 -20.71 15.03 -56.48
N THR A 14 -21.94 14.58 -56.27
CA THR A 14 -22.38 13.75 -55.15
C THR A 14 -21.85 12.32 -55.30
N GLY A 15 -20.83 11.97 -54.52
CA GLY A 15 -20.48 10.59 -54.22
C GLY A 15 -21.10 10.19 -52.88
N LEU A 16 -22.19 9.42 -52.91
CA LEU A 16 -22.67 8.69 -51.73
C LEU A 16 -21.61 7.64 -51.36
N LEU A 17 -20.72 7.97 -50.43
CA LEU A 17 -20.05 6.97 -49.62
C LEU A 17 -21.03 6.57 -48.52
N ALA A 18 -21.70 5.42 -48.72
CA ALA A 18 -22.40 4.75 -47.65
C ALA A 18 -21.41 4.51 -46.52
N ALA A 19 -21.54 5.26 -45.42
CA ALA A 19 -20.90 4.95 -44.17
C ALA A 19 -21.44 3.57 -43.75
N THR A 20 -20.68 2.51 -44.01
CA THR A 20 -20.91 1.23 -43.36
C THR A 20 -20.71 1.48 -41.88
N ALA A 21 -21.81 1.65 -41.14
CA ALA A 21 -21.78 1.67 -39.69
C ALA A 21 -21.09 0.38 -39.25
N THR A 22 -19.85 0.49 -38.76
CA THR A 22 -19.23 -0.58 -38.00
C THR A 22 -20.23 -0.94 -36.91
N PRO A 23 -20.66 -2.21 -36.79
CA PRO A 23 -21.59 -2.60 -35.74
C PRO A 23 -20.98 -2.15 -34.41
N ALA A 24 -21.79 -1.49 -33.58
CA ALA A 24 -21.37 -1.14 -32.24
C ALA A 24 -20.84 -2.41 -31.57
N LEU A 25 -19.59 -2.37 -31.08
CA LEU A 25 -18.99 -3.50 -30.39
C LEU A 25 -19.88 -3.83 -29.20
N ALA A 26 -20.63 -4.93 -29.31
CA ALA A 26 -21.50 -5.38 -28.23
C ALA A 26 -20.60 -5.79 -27.05
N VAL A 27 -20.92 -5.27 -25.87
CA VAL A 27 -20.32 -5.67 -24.61
C VAL A 27 -21.40 -6.44 -23.86
N ASP A 28 -21.05 -7.59 -23.30
CA ASP A 28 -22.00 -8.35 -22.49
C ASP A 28 -22.41 -7.52 -21.27
N ALA A 29 -23.66 -7.67 -20.84
CA ALA A 29 -24.09 -7.06 -19.58
C ALA A 29 -23.22 -7.61 -18.44
N PRO A 30 -22.84 -6.79 -17.45
CA PRO A 30 -22.13 -7.30 -16.29
C PRO A 30 -22.99 -8.34 -15.55
N PRO A 31 -22.38 -9.29 -14.84
CA PRO A 31 -23.12 -10.27 -14.07
C PRO A 31 -23.91 -9.60 -12.94
N ASP A 32 -25.03 -10.22 -12.55
CA ASP A 32 -25.86 -9.73 -11.45
C ASP A 32 -25.09 -9.76 -10.11
N GLN A 33 -25.20 -8.68 -9.34
CA GLN A 33 -24.70 -8.59 -7.97
C GLN A 33 -25.87 -8.59 -6.98
N PRO A 34 -25.97 -9.57 -6.06
CA PRO A 34 -27.08 -9.70 -5.12
C PRO A 34 -26.92 -8.82 -3.87
N PHE A 35 -26.06 -7.80 -3.92
CA PHE A 35 -25.82 -6.87 -2.82
C PHE A 35 -25.60 -5.44 -3.30
N ASP A 36 -25.94 -4.49 -2.45
CA ASP A 36 -25.68 -3.07 -2.69
C ASP A 36 -24.21 -2.74 -2.41
N VAL A 37 -23.66 -1.85 -3.23
CA VAL A 37 -22.28 -1.37 -3.06
C VAL A 37 -22.25 0.13 -3.22
N GLY A 38 -21.59 0.80 -2.27
CA GLY A 38 -21.16 2.17 -2.46
C GLY A 38 -19.64 2.27 -2.39
N THR A 39 -19.05 3.10 -3.24
CA THR A 39 -17.62 3.42 -3.17
C THR A 39 -17.39 4.92 -3.26
N VAL A 40 -16.21 5.37 -2.85
CA VAL A 40 -15.71 6.71 -3.12
C VAL A 40 -14.19 6.67 -3.09
N LEU A 41 -13.56 7.29 -4.08
CA LEU A 41 -12.12 7.48 -4.13
C LEU A 41 -11.88 8.99 -4.23
N GLY A 42 -11.28 9.59 -3.20
CA GLY A 42 -10.95 11.00 -3.17
C GLY A 42 -9.44 11.20 -3.34
N PRO A 43 -8.97 11.94 -4.36
CA PRO A 43 -9.72 12.62 -5.43
C PRO A 43 -10.18 11.67 -6.54
N GLY A 44 -10.77 12.20 -7.62
CA GLY A 44 -11.44 11.45 -8.70
C GLY A 44 -10.63 10.30 -9.32
N ASN A 45 -11.28 9.50 -10.17
CA ASN A 45 -10.70 8.24 -10.63
C ASN A 45 -9.50 8.41 -11.57
N SER A 46 -9.47 9.47 -12.39
CA SER A 46 -8.39 9.69 -13.35
C SER A 46 -7.22 10.42 -12.72
N GLY A 47 -5.99 10.01 -13.08
CA GLY A 47 -4.77 10.77 -12.82
C GLY A 47 -4.15 11.37 -14.08
N PHE A 48 -4.85 11.30 -15.22
CA PHE A 48 -4.34 11.83 -16.48
C PHE A 48 -4.54 13.35 -16.56
N VAL A 49 -3.44 14.05 -16.79
CA VAL A 49 -3.40 15.50 -17.02
C VAL A 49 -2.67 15.75 -18.33
N SER A 50 -3.32 16.38 -19.30
CA SER A 50 -2.68 16.79 -20.56
C SER A 50 -1.91 18.10 -20.37
N VAL A 51 -1.00 18.46 -21.27
CA VAL A 51 -0.29 19.76 -21.20
C VAL A 51 -1.26 20.94 -21.19
N GLN A 52 -2.37 20.84 -21.94
CA GLN A 52 -3.42 21.86 -21.95
C GLN A 52 -4.20 21.89 -20.63
N GLY A 53 -4.55 20.73 -20.08
CA GLY A 53 -5.20 20.60 -18.77
C GLY A 53 -4.34 21.18 -17.65
N GLN A 54 -3.04 20.85 -17.64
CA GLN A 54 -2.06 21.41 -16.72
C GLN A 54 -2.02 22.94 -16.80
N ALA A 55 -2.00 23.51 -18.00
CA ALA A 55 -1.99 24.97 -18.18
C ALA A 55 -3.28 25.62 -17.67
N ARG A 56 -4.45 25.01 -17.94
CA ARG A 56 -5.76 25.50 -17.47
C ARG A 56 -5.88 25.43 -15.95
N GLY A 57 -5.66 24.26 -15.37
CA GLY A 57 -5.73 24.06 -13.92
C GLY A 57 -4.75 24.93 -13.13
N MET A 58 -3.56 25.23 -13.66
CA MET A 58 -2.65 26.21 -13.05
C MET A 58 -3.14 27.66 -13.17
N ALA A 59 -3.80 28.02 -14.28
CA ALA A 59 -4.29 29.37 -14.50
C ALA A 59 -5.50 29.71 -13.62
N THR A 60 -6.38 28.74 -13.37
CA THR A 60 -7.61 28.92 -12.58
C THR A 60 -7.46 28.54 -11.13
N GLY A 61 -6.53 27.63 -10.81
CA GLY A 61 -6.37 27.05 -9.48
C GLY A 61 -7.45 26.01 -9.13
N ASP A 62 -8.34 25.65 -10.07
CA ASP A 62 -9.37 24.63 -9.88
C ASP A 62 -8.80 23.22 -10.20
N PRO A 63 -8.75 22.30 -9.22
CA PRO A 63 -8.33 20.91 -9.46
C PRO A 63 -9.14 20.18 -10.54
N GLY A 64 -10.42 20.55 -10.73
CA GLY A 64 -11.29 19.95 -11.75
C GLY A 64 -10.91 20.31 -13.18
N GLU A 65 -10.14 21.38 -13.40
CA GLU A 65 -9.71 21.81 -14.73
C GLU A 65 -8.40 21.17 -15.22
N TYR A 66 -7.73 20.38 -14.36
CA TYR A 66 -6.53 19.63 -14.76
C TYR A 66 -6.86 18.48 -15.73
N GLY A 67 -8.07 17.92 -15.65
CA GLY A 67 -8.50 16.84 -16.52
C GLY A 67 -9.85 16.25 -16.12
N GLU A 68 -10.43 15.46 -17.02
CA GLU A 68 -11.69 14.77 -16.75
C GLU A 68 -11.54 13.75 -15.62
N ASN A 69 -12.52 13.73 -14.71
CA ASN A 69 -12.58 12.81 -13.56
C ASN A 69 -11.33 12.86 -12.66
N VAL A 70 -10.61 13.98 -12.64
CA VAL A 70 -9.47 14.20 -11.73
C VAL A 70 -9.93 14.57 -10.32
N ASP A 71 -11.02 15.34 -10.19
CA ASP A 71 -11.50 15.86 -8.89
C ASP A 71 -13.02 15.68 -8.65
N ASP A 72 -13.70 14.98 -9.55
CA ASP A 72 -15.17 14.89 -9.58
C ASP A 72 -15.79 14.14 -8.38
N GLN A 73 -14.97 13.39 -7.64
CA GLN A 73 -15.37 12.64 -6.44
C GLN A 73 -14.96 13.30 -5.12
N ARG A 74 -14.14 14.36 -5.12
CA ARG A 74 -13.67 15.01 -3.87
C ARG A 74 -14.83 15.50 -3.01
N LYS A 75 -15.84 16.13 -3.62
CA LYS A 75 -17.01 16.61 -2.89
C LYS A 75 -17.83 15.45 -2.29
N LEU A 76 -17.97 14.33 -3.00
CA LEU A 76 -18.64 13.15 -2.44
C LEU A 76 -17.92 12.66 -1.19
N TYR A 77 -16.59 12.52 -1.28
CA TYR A 77 -15.75 12.08 -0.17
C TYR A 77 -15.90 13.02 1.03
N TRP A 78 -15.78 14.33 0.82
CA TRP A 78 -15.86 15.34 1.88
C TRP A 78 -17.25 15.41 2.54
N ASP A 79 -18.31 15.25 1.75
CA ASP A 79 -19.69 15.22 2.24
C ASP A 79 -20.06 13.88 2.91
N GLY A 80 -19.16 12.89 2.96
CA GLY A 80 -19.49 11.55 3.46
C GLY A 80 -20.52 10.82 2.59
N LYS A 81 -20.48 11.00 1.27
CA LYS A 81 -21.35 10.35 0.28
C LYS A 81 -20.58 9.32 -0.54
N LEU A 82 -21.30 8.30 -1.01
CA LEU A 82 -20.77 7.29 -1.94
C LEU A 82 -21.45 7.44 -3.30
N LYS A 83 -20.75 7.01 -4.35
CA LYS A 83 -21.36 6.66 -5.63
C LYS A 83 -21.82 5.20 -5.61
N ASP A 84 -22.80 4.86 -6.44
CA ASP A 84 -23.17 3.46 -6.71
C ASP A 84 -21.97 2.73 -7.29
N GLY A 85 -21.49 1.72 -6.56
CA GLY A 85 -20.31 0.94 -6.90
C GLY A 85 -20.64 -0.43 -7.48
N ARG A 86 -21.91 -0.77 -7.76
CA ARG A 86 -22.20 -2.05 -8.41
C ARG A 86 -21.50 -2.17 -9.76
N PHE A 87 -21.39 -3.38 -10.31
CA PHE A 87 -20.91 -3.57 -11.66
C PHE A 87 -21.72 -2.73 -12.64
N LYS A 88 -21.02 -2.05 -13.55
CA LYS A 88 -21.62 -1.05 -14.43
C LYS A 88 -21.64 -1.59 -15.84
N ALA A 89 -22.79 -1.41 -16.47
CA ALA A 89 -22.84 -1.45 -17.91
C ALA A 89 -21.94 -0.31 -18.44
N PRO A 90 -21.16 -0.56 -19.49
CA PRO A 90 -20.35 0.48 -20.12
C PRO A 90 -21.26 1.62 -20.63
N THR A 91 -21.02 2.86 -20.19
CA THR A 91 -21.80 4.04 -20.60
C THR A 91 -21.03 4.97 -21.54
N GLY A 92 -19.70 4.92 -21.49
CA GLY A 92 -18.82 5.64 -22.42
C GLY A 92 -18.62 4.92 -23.76
N PRO A 93 -17.95 5.58 -24.73
CA PRO A 93 -17.53 4.95 -25.98
C PRO A 93 -16.73 3.67 -25.71
N VAL A 94 -17.00 2.63 -26.51
CA VAL A 94 -16.28 1.36 -26.43
C VAL A 94 -15.04 1.41 -27.32
N GLU A 95 -13.88 1.24 -26.71
CA GLU A 95 -12.60 1.09 -27.38
C GLU A 95 -12.21 -0.40 -27.45
N SER A 96 -11.56 -0.82 -28.54
CA SER A 96 -11.02 -2.17 -28.69
C SER A 96 -9.56 -2.09 -29.17
N PRO A 97 -8.58 -2.00 -28.24
CA PRO A 97 -7.19 -1.83 -28.60
C PRO A 97 -6.60 -3.05 -29.32
N ILE A 98 -7.16 -4.25 -29.07
CA ILE A 98 -6.87 -5.49 -29.80
C ILE A 98 -8.17 -6.33 -29.90
N PRO A 99 -8.25 -7.28 -30.86
CA PRO A 99 -9.36 -8.25 -30.89
C PRO A 99 -9.52 -8.96 -29.55
N GLY A 100 -10.76 -9.12 -29.09
CA GLY A 100 -11.08 -9.76 -27.81
C GLY A 100 -10.99 -8.86 -26.58
N VAL A 101 -10.60 -7.59 -26.73
CA VAL A 101 -10.58 -6.60 -25.64
C VAL A 101 -11.58 -5.49 -25.94
N ARG A 102 -12.41 -5.15 -24.95
CA ARG A 102 -13.36 -4.02 -24.98
C ARG A 102 -13.18 -3.20 -23.71
N ILE A 103 -12.99 -1.89 -23.83
CA ILE A 103 -12.80 -0.96 -22.71
C ILE A 103 -13.82 0.17 -22.84
N SER A 104 -14.48 0.50 -21.75
CA SER A 104 -15.35 1.68 -21.65
C SER A 104 -15.16 2.34 -20.28
N THR A 105 -15.99 3.31 -19.97
CA THR A 105 -16.01 4.02 -18.68
C THR A 105 -17.42 4.09 -18.12
N ASP A 106 -17.53 4.14 -16.80
CA ASP A 106 -18.76 4.52 -16.11
C ASP A 106 -18.89 6.06 -16.00
N GLU A 107 -19.97 6.52 -15.36
CA GLU A 107 -20.29 7.94 -15.16
C GLU A 107 -19.29 8.73 -14.29
N ARG A 108 -18.29 8.05 -13.70
CA ARG A 108 -17.23 8.62 -12.85
C ARG A 108 -15.83 8.36 -13.41
N GLY A 109 -15.75 7.93 -14.66
CA GLY A 109 -14.49 7.61 -15.32
C GLY A 109 -13.81 6.36 -14.76
N VAL A 110 -14.53 5.45 -14.08
CA VAL A 110 -14.00 4.11 -13.75
C VAL A 110 -13.93 3.30 -15.03
N LYS A 111 -12.77 2.72 -15.32
CA LYS A 111 -12.58 1.89 -16.51
C LYS A 111 -13.25 0.54 -16.28
N VAL A 112 -14.09 0.15 -17.24
CA VAL A 112 -14.78 -1.14 -17.29
C VAL A 112 -14.19 -1.93 -18.45
N VAL A 113 -13.52 -3.04 -18.13
CA VAL A 113 -12.76 -3.85 -19.08
C VAL A 113 -13.43 -5.20 -19.27
N TYR A 114 -13.62 -5.61 -20.53
CA TYR A 114 -14.10 -6.93 -20.91
C TYR A 114 -13.05 -7.60 -21.79
N GLY A 115 -12.74 -8.86 -21.49
CA GLY A 115 -11.80 -9.68 -22.25
C GLY A 115 -12.35 -11.08 -22.56
N ASP A 116 -12.01 -11.61 -23.72
CA ASP A 116 -12.46 -12.96 -24.12
C ASP A 116 -11.64 -14.08 -23.44
N SER A 117 -10.44 -13.74 -22.93
CA SER A 117 -9.55 -14.62 -22.15
C SER A 117 -8.98 -13.89 -20.93
N ALA A 118 -8.33 -14.63 -20.03
CA ALA A 118 -7.65 -14.02 -18.88
C ALA A 118 -6.55 -13.04 -19.34
N ARG A 119 -5.78 -13.41 -20.37
CA ARG A 119 -4.79 -12.53 -20.96
C ARG A 119 -5.41 -11.24 -21.50
N ASP A 120 -6.54 -11.33 -22.20
CA ASP A 120 -7.20 -10.18 -22.82
C ASP A 120 -7.81 -9.25 -21.77
N THR A 121 -8.47 -9.80 -20.74
CA THR A 121 -9.01 -9.01 -19.63
C THR A 121 -7.90 -8.21 -18.96
N TRP A 122 -6.76 -8.83 -18.68
CA TRP A 122 -5.65 -8.12 -18.03
C TRP A 122 -4.84 -7.25 -18.97
N PHE A 123 -4.79 -7.55 -20.28
CA PHE A 123 -4.33 -6.59 -21.30
C PHE A 123 -5.16 -5.32 -21.27
N GLY A 124 -6.48 -5.43 -21.28
CA GLY A 124 -7.36 -4.27 -21.19
C GLY A 124 -7.15 -3.48 -19.89
N ALA A 125 -6.95 -4.16 -18.76
CA ALA A 125 -6.62 -3.52 -17.48
C ALA A 125 -5.29 -2.77 -17.51
N GLY A 126 -4.25 -3.33 -18.13
CA GLY A 126 -2.95 -2.68 -18.31
C GLY A 126 -3.03 -1.45 -19.22
N TYR A 127 -3.79 -1.56 -20.31
CA TYR A 127 -4.04 -0.46 -21.24
C TYR A 127 -4.82 0.68 -20.55
N ALA A 128 -5.88 0.35 -19.81
CA ALA A 128 -6.67 1.29 -19.01
C ALA A 128 -5.81 1.99 -17.92
N ALA A 129 -4.91 1.25 -17.27
CA ALA A 129 -3.95 1.82 -16.32
C ALA A 129 -3.01 2.82 -17.01
N GLY A 130 -2.57 2.53 -18.24
CA GLY A 130 -1.86 3.48 -19.08
C GLY A 130 -2.69 4.76 -19.31
N GLN A 131 -3.93 4.62 -19.76
CA GLN A 131 -4.80 5.76 -20.08
C GLN A 131 -4.99 6.73 -18.90
N GLN A 132 -5.12 6.21 -17.68
CA GLN A 132 -5.50 7.03 -16.53
C GLN A 132 -4.37 7.29 -15.55
N ARG A 133 -3.34 6.44 -15.52
CA ARG A 133 -2.35 6.36 -14.43
C ARG A 133 -0.93 6.09 -14.93
N LEU A 134 -0.61 6.33 -16.21
CA LEU A 134 0.71 6.00 -16.78
C LEU A 134 1.89 6.58 -16.00
N PHE A 135 1.87 7.86 -15.65
CA PHE A 135 3.00 8.49 -14.95
C PHE A 135 3.17 7.91 -13.53
N LEU A 136 2.06 7.64 -12.85
CA LEU A 136 2.07 6.98 -11.55
C LEU A 136 2.60 5.53 -11.66
N ALA A 137 2.14 4.75 -12.64
CA ALA A 137 2.66 3.41 -12.88
C ALA A 137 4.18 3.44 -13.16
N ASP A 138 4.66 4.40 -13.95
CA ASP A 138 6.10 4.61 -14.21
C ASP A 138 6.88 4.89 -12.93
N ALA A 139 6.37 5.77 -12.06
CA ALA A 139 6.99 6.05 -10.77
C ALA A 139 7.06 4.79 -9.88
N VAL A 140 5.97 4.01 -9.81
CA VAL A 140 5.92 2.76 -9.02
C VAL A 140 6.94 1.74 -9.54
N ARG A 141 7.03 1.48 -10.85
CA ARG A 141 8.04 0.54 -11.37
C ARG A 141 9.45 1.03 -11.12
N ARG A 142 9.72 2.34 -11.25
CA ARG A 142 11.07 2.91 -11.08
C ARG A 142 11.53 2.84 -9.62
N LEU A 143 10.63 3.07 -8.67
CA LEU A 143 10.88 2.83 -7.24
C LEU A 143 11.17 1.35 -6.95
N GLY A 144 10.44 0.42 -7.57
CA GLY A 144 10.67 -1.02 -7.39
C GLY A 144 11.97 -1.52 -8.06
N ARG A 145 12.31 -0.95 -9.22
CA ARG A 145 13.51 -1.29 -10.00
C ARG A 145 14.77 -0.60 -9.49
N GLY A 146 14.66 0.50 -8.76
CA GLY A 146 15.78 1.38 -8.45
C GLY A 146 16.32 2.08 -9.71
N THR A 147 15.42 2.79 -10.41
CA THR A 147 15.70 3.68 -11.54
C THR A 147 14.93 5.01 -11.44
N PHE A 148 14.53 5.40 -10.23
CA PHE A 148 13.82 6.65 -9.97
C PHE A 148 14.74 7.87 -10.14
N ALA A 149 16.04 7.75 -9.89
CA ALA A 149 17.04 8.80 -10.12
C ALA A 149 17.16 9.17 -11.61
N GLU A 150 16.72 8.29 -12.52
CA GLU A 150 16.60 8.59 -13.93
C GLU A 150 15.44 9.54 -14.24
N LEU A 151 14.50 9.77 -13.32
CA LEU A 151 13.48 10.83 -13.41
C LEU A 151 13.88 12.06 -12.61
N VAL A 152 14.29 11.88 -11.35
CA VAL A 152 14.48 12.98 -10.39
C VAL A 152 15.93 13.45 -10.22
N GLY A 153 16.87 12.87 -10.97
CA GLY A 153 18.29 13.22 -10.91
C GLY A 153 18.98 12.73 -9.62
N PRO A 154 20.06 13.38 -9.16
CA PRO A 154 20.91 12.88 -8.08
C PRO A 154 20.19 12.70 -6.75
N ALA A 155 19.11 13.43 -6.49
CA ALA A 155 18.30 13.29 -5.27
C ALA A 155 17.60 11.91 -5.16
N GLY A 156 17.43 11.20 -6.28
CA GLY A 156 16.85 9.86 -6.31
C GLY A 156 17.86 8.74 -6.10
N VAL A 157 19.16 9.02 -6.19
CA VAL A 157 20.21 7.97 -6.11
C VAL A 157 20.14 7.17 -4.80
N PRO A 158 19.93 7.78 -3.60
CA PRO A 158 19.78 7.00 -2.37
C PRO A 158 18.59 6.02 -2.40
N ALA A 159 17.46 6.43 -2.99
CA ALA A 159 16.29 5.56 -3.14
C ALA A 159 16.57 4.40 -4.10
N ASP A 160 17.27 4.67 -5.21
CA ASP A 160 17.67 3.63 -6.16
C ASP A 160 18.66 2.65 -5.56
N VAL A 161 19.68 3.13 -4.84
CA VAL A 161 20.63 2.27 -4.12
C VAL A 161 19.90 1.41 -3.10
N GLN A 162 18.92 1.95 -2.37
CA GLN A 162 18.12 1.14 -1.47
C GLN A 162 17.33 0.07 -2.23
N ALA A 163 16.58 0.45 -3.27
CA ALA A 163 15.80 -0.50 -4.03
C ALA A 163 16.68 -1.63 -4.55
N ARG A 164 17.83 -1.31 -5.18
CA ARG A 164 18.81 -2.30 -5.67
C ARG A 164 19.38 -3.19 -4.57
N THR A 165 19.49 -2.66 -3.34
CA THR A 165 19.99 -3.42 -2.18
C THR A 165 18.95 -4.43 -1.72
N LEU A 166 17.70 -3.98 -1.58
CA LEU A 166 16.63 -4.76 -0.97
C LEU A 166 15.91 -5.68 -1.96
N THR A 167 15.84 -5.32 -3.24
CA THR A 167 15.08 -6.04 -4.28
C THR A 167 15.97 -6.89 -5.17
N TYR A 168 15.41 -7.52 -6.20
CA TYR A 168 16.03 -8.61 -6.92
C TYR A 168 16.80 -8.16 -8.16
N SER A 169 17.80 -8.94 -8.54
CA SER A 169 18.43 -8.85 -9.87
C SER A 169 17.45 -9.31 -10.96
N GLN A 170 17.76 -9.01 -12.22
CA GLN A 170 16.94 -9.45 -13.35
C GLN A 170 16.75 -10.98 -13.38
N ALA A 171 17.83 -11.75 -13.22
CA ALA A 171 17.78 -13.21 -13.23
C ALA A 171 16.92 -13.78 -12.09
N GLU A 172 16.93 -13.14 -10.92
CA GLU A 172 16.07 -13.51 -9.81
C GLU A 172 14.60 -13.20 -10.12
N TYR A 173 14.28 -12.06 -10.72
CA TYR A 173 12.91 -11.77 -11.18
C TYR A 173 12.43 -12.77 -12.23
N ASP A 174 13.28 -13.15 -13.19
CA ASP A 174 12.96 -14.14 -14.22
C ASP A 174 12.68 -15.51 -13.59
N ALA A 175 13.48 -15.91 -12.60
CA ALA A 175 13.27 -17.14 -11.84
C ALA A 175 11.97 -17.10 -11.02
N MET A 176 11.70 -15.99 -10.33
CA MET A 176 10.45 -15.78 -9.59
C MET A 176 9.24 -15.85 -10.53
N PHE A 177 9.31 -15.25 -11.72
CA PHE A 177 8.27 -15.32 -12.73
C PHE A 177 8.04 -16.76 -13.20
N ALA A 178 9.12 -17.48 -13.55
CA ALA A 178 9.04 -18.85 -14.03
C ALA A 178 8.43 -19.82 -13.00
N ALA A 179 8.58 -19.53 -11.70
CA ALA A 179 8.01 -20.32 -10.62
C ALA A 179 6.49 -20.10 -10.42
N LEU A 180 5.91 -19.05 -11.01
CA LEU A 180 4.48 -18.78 -10.90
C LEU A 180 3.65 -19.78 -11.74
N PRO A 181 2.40 -20.08 -11.30
CA PRO A 181 1.46 -20.84 -12.12
C PRO A 181 1.28 -20.21 -13.50
N ALA A 182 1.06 -21.04 -14.52
CA ALA A 182 0.86 -20.57 -15.90
C ALA A 182 -0.26 -19.53 -16.02
N SER A 183 -1.36 -19.73 -15.27
CA SER A 183 -2.48 -18.79 -15.22
C SER A 183 -2.08 -17.42 -14.68
N SER A 184 -1.16 -17.35 -13.72
CA SER A 184 -0.71 -16.08 -13.13
C SER A 184 0.29 -15.39 -14.07
N ARG A 185 1.14 -16.17 -14.75
CA ARG A 185 2.06 -15.65 -15.78
C ARG A 185 1.31 -15.02 -16.95
N GLU A 186 0.25 -15.67 -17.44
CA GLU A 186 -0.60 -15.18 -18.52
C GLU A 186 -1.24 -13.81 -18.19
N VAL A 187 -1.72 -13.65 -16.96
CA VAL A 187 -2.31 -12.41 -16.45
C VAL A 187 -1.28 -11.28 -16.39
N ILE A 188 -0.09 -11.57 -15.84
CA ILE A 188 1.01 -10.59 -15.74
C ILE A 188 1.51 -10.18 -17.13
N GLU A 189 1.66 -11.12 -18.06
CA GLU A 189 2.03 -10.87 -19.45
C GLU A 189 0.99 -10.01 -20.17
N GLY A 190 -0.30 -10.33 -20.00
CA GLY A 190 -1.40 -9.54 -20.54
C GLY A 190 -1.32 -8.09 -20.07
N TYR A 191 -1.27 -7.89 -18.75
CA TYR A 191 -1.18 -6.55 -18.15
C TYR A 191 0.02 -5.75 -18.63
N ALA A 192 1.21 -6.35 -18.63
CA ALA A 192 2.42 -5.70 -19.10
C ALA A 192 2.29 -5.29 -20.59
N ALA A 193 1.74 -6.16 -21.43
CA ALA A 193 1.54 -5.89 -22.86
C ALA A 193 0.51 -4.77 -23.11
N GLY A 194 -0.56 -4.70 -22.32
CA GLY A 194 -1.55 -3.62 -22.42
C GLY A 194 -0.98 -2.25 -22.08
N LEU A 195 -0.20 -2.18 -21.01
CA LEU A 195 0.47 -0.94 -20.59
C LEU A 195 1.53 -0.52 -21.62
N ASP A 196 2.32 -1.46 -22.14
CA ASP A 196 3.30 -1.19 -23.21
C ASP A 196 2.61 -0.71 -24.51
N ALA A 197 1.44 -1.27 -24.85
CA ALA A 197 0.67 -0.82 -26.01
C ALA A 197 0.21 0.64 -25.87
N TRP A 198 -0.26 1.06 -24.68
CA TRP A 198 -0.57 2.46 -24.44
C TRP A 198 0.67 3.36 -24.50
N ILE A 199 1.81 2.89 -23.97
CA ILE A 199 3.10 3.61 -24.08
C ILE A 199 3.49 3.80 -25.55
N ALA A 200 3.33 2.79 -26.40
CA ALA A 200 3.59 2.90 -27.82
C ALA A 200 2.70 3.96 -28.50
N HIS A 201 1.42 4.02 -28.14
CA HIS A 201 0.48 5.03 -28.61
C HIS A 201 0.88 6.47 -28.22
N VAL A 202 1.09 6.75 -26.93
CA VAL A 202 1.38 8.12 -26.47
C VAL A 202 2.72 8.65 -26.97
N ARG A 203 3.67 7.77 -27.34
CA ARG A 203 4.94 8.17 -27.95
C ARG A 203 4.79 8.72 -29.37
N VAL A 204 3.70 8.39 -30.05
CA VAL A 204 3.39 8.91 -31.40
C VAL A 204 2.18 9.85 -31.41
N THR A 205 1.46 9.97 -30.29
CA THR A 205 0.30 10.85 -30.12
C THR A 205 0.53 11.82 -28.94
N PRO A 206 1.22 12.97 -29.16
CA PRO A 206 1.61 13.88 -28.08
C PRO A 206 0.46 14.48 -27.26
N ALA A 207 -0.76 14.50 -27.80
CA ALA A 207 -1.94 15.00 -27.08
C ALA A 207 -2.33 14.11 -25.88
N ASP A 208 -2.01 12.82 -25.95
CA ASP A 208 -2.33 11.82 -24.93
C ASP A 208 -1.14 11.56 -23.99
N LEU A 209 -0.02 12.28 -24.18
CA LEU A 209 1.14 12.20 -23.31
C LEU A 209 0.85 12.95 -21.99
N PRO A 210 0.99 12.30 -20.81
CA PRO A 210 0.84 12.98 -19.53
C PRO A 210 1.78 14.19 -19.40
N ALA A 211 1.28 15.29 -18.84
CA ALA A 211 1.98 16.57 -18.76
C ALA A 211 3.32 16.46 -18.03
N GLU A 212 3.45 15.54 -17.09
CA GLU A 212 4.67 15.29 -16.32
C GLU A 212 5.84 14.90 -17.22
N TYR A 213 5.60 14.10 -18.27
CA TYR A 213 6.63 13.74 -19.24
C TYR A 213 7.10 14.95 -20.06
N ALA A 214 6.16 15.83 -20.46
CA ALA A 214 6.49 17.08 -21.14
C ALA A 214 7.29 18.03 -20.22
N LEU A 215 6.89 18.15 -18.95
CA LEU A 215 7.59 18.96 -17.94
C LEU A 215 9.01 18.46 -17.66
N LEU A 216 9.22 17.15 -17.67
CA LEU A 216 10.53 16.51 -17.49
C LEU A 216 11.33 16.39 -18.79
N SER A 217 10.78 16.85 -19.92
CA SER A 217 11.39 16.70 -21.25
C SER A 217 11.85 15.26 -21.52
N THR A 218 10.98 14.30 -21.21
CA THR A 218 11.23 12.86 -21.38
C THR A 218 10.02 12.15 -21.95
N LEU A 219 10.22 10.92 -22.41
CA LEU A 219 9.15 10.02 -22.83
C LEU A 219 9.10 8.78 -21.92
N PRO A 220 7.93 8.14 -21.78
CA PRO A 220 7.83 6.84 -21.12
C PRO A 220 8.67 5.79 -21.87
N GLU A 221 9.38 4.97 -21.11
CA GLU A 221 10.07 3.77 -21.62
C GLU A 221 9.12 2.59 -21.72
N ARG A 222 9.44 1.61 -22.57
CA ARG A 222 8.64 0.38 -22.72
C ARG A 222 8.38 -0.30 -21.39
N TRP A 223 7.20 -0.87 -21.23
CA TRP A 223 6.81 -1.63 -20.04
C TRP A 223 7.10 -3.11 -20.23
N THR A 224 7.68 -3.75 -19.21
CA THR A 224 8.07 -5.16 -19.24
C THR A 224 7.36 -5.96 -18.16
N VAL A 225 7.34 -7.29 -18.29
CA VAL A 225 6.87 -8.19 -17.22
C VAL A 225 7.60 -7.88 -15.91
N THR A 226 8.92 -7.70 -15.94
CA THR A 226 9.72 -7.38 -14.76
C THR A 226 9.29 -6.08 -14.08
N ASP A 227 8.79 -5.09 -14.81
CA ASP A 227 8.28 -3.85 -14.20
C ASP A 227 7.04 -4.12 -13.33
N THR A 228 6.13 -4.96 -13.82
CA THR A 228 4.97 -5.43 -13.04
C THR A 228 5.40 -6.26 -11.83
N LEU A 229 6.41 -7.12 -11.95
CA LEU A 229 6.93 -7.89 -10.81
C LEU A 229 7.59 -6.99 -9.77
N ALA A 230 8.37 -6.00 -10.22
CA ALA A 230 9.05 -5.04 -9.35
C ALA A 230 8.05 -4.14 -8.62
N ALA A 231 7.00 -3.69 -9.30
CA ALA A 231 5.86 -3.00 -8.69
C ALA A 231 5.19 -3.89 -7.62
N GLY A 232 4.95 -5.17 -7.94
CA GLY A 232 4.40 -6.15 -7.02
C GLY A 232 5.22 -6.33 -5.74
N VAL A 233 6.53 -6.53 -5.88
CA VAL A 233 7.47 -6.63 -4.75
C VAL A 233 7.49 -5.34 -3.92
N LEU A 234 7.55 -4.17 -4.58
CA LEU A 234 7.54 -2.88 -3.92
C LEU A 234 6.28 -2.73 -3.06
N ILE A 235 5.10 -2.80 -3.67
CA ILE A 235 3.83 -2.56 -2.97
C ILE A 235 3.63 -3.56 -1.85
N THR A 236 3.87 -4.85 -2.09
CA THR A 236 3.73 -5.90 -1.06
C THR A 236 4.60 -5.59 0.16
N ARG A 237 5.86 -5.18 -0.04
CA ARG A 237 6.73 -4.85 1.09
C ARG A 237 6.36 -3.53 1.75
N THR A 238 5.99 -2.50 0.99
CA THR A 238 5.69 -1.18 1.53
C THR A 238 4.47 -1.18 2.44
N VAL A 239 3.40 -1.86 2.06
CA VAL A 239 2.14 -1.80 2.83
C VAL A 239 2.05 -2.91 3.87
N ALA A 240 2.69 -4.05 3.64
CA ALA A 240 2.39 -5.29 4.35
C ALA A 240 3.60 -5.95 5.02
N SER A 241 4.68 -5.19 5.29
CA SER A 241 5.81 -5.67 6.07
C SER A 241 6.07 -4.76 7.28
N ALA A 242 6.56 -5.36 8.38
CA ALA A 242 6.84 -4.66 9.63
C ALA A 242 8.08 -5.26 10.30
N GLY A 243 8.86 -4.42 10.98
CA GLY A 243 10.14 -4.79 11.59
C GLY A 243 11.34 -4.22 10.85
N GLY A 244 12.54 -4.73 11.16
CA GLY A 244 13.80 -4.22 10.60
C GLY A 244 14.30 -2.92 11.25
N ASP A 245 13.72 -2.51 12.38
CA ASP A 245 14.03 -1.28 13.10
C ASP A 245 14.55 -1.53 14.53
N GLU A 246 15.10 -2.72 14.80
CA GLU A 246 15.52 -3.14 16.15
C GLU A 246 16.57 -2.22 16.79
N PHE A 247 17.30 -1.43 16.01
CA PHE A 247 18.20 -0.40 16.54
C PHE A 247 17.47 0.75 17.25
N ARG A 248 16.20 1.05 16.91
CA ARG A 248 15.37 1.99 17.67
C ARG A 248 15.17 1.51 19.12
N GLU A 249 15.07 0.20 19.31
CA GLU A 249 14.99 -0.39 20.64
C GLU A 249 16.33 -0.36 21.39
N VAL A 250 17.45 -0.52 20.67
CA VAL A 250 18.80 -0.32 21.24
C VAL A 250 18.96 1.13 21.72
N GLU A 251 18.58 2.10 20.90
CA GLU A 251 18.63 3.53 21.26
C GLU A 251 17.69 3.87 22.42
N ALA A 252 16.46 3.35 22.41
CA ALA A 252 15.53 3.51 23.51
C ALA A 252 16.13 2.98 24.81
N LEU A 253 16.71 1.77 24.82
CA LEU A 253 17.36 1.21 25.99
C LEU A 253 18.58 2.03 26.44
N ARG A 254 19.40 2.54 25.50
CA ARG A 254 20.52 3.45 25.83
C ARG A 254 20.02 4.70 26.53
N SER A 255 18.94 5.31 26.04
CA SER A 255 18.35 6.52 26.64
C SER A 255 17.80 6.29 28.06
N LEU A 256 17.41 5.06 28.39
CA LEU A 256 16.96 4.64 29.71
C LEU A 256 18.11 4.23 30.66
N GLY A 257 19.38 4.42 30.27
CA GLY A 257 20.53 4.07 31.11
C GLY A 257 21.08 2.66 30.89
N GLY A 258 20.82 2.06 29.72
CA GLY A 258 21.34 0.74 29.34
C GLY A 258 20.75 -0.38 30.21
N LEU A 259 21.58 -1.31 30.69
CA LEU A 259 21.11 -2.46 31.48
C LEU A 259 20.38 -2.06 32.76
N ALA A 260 20.69 -0.91 33.36
CA ALA A 260 20.00 -0.40 34.55
C ALA A 260 18.54 0.00 34.22
N GLY A 261 18.26 0.38 32.98
CA GLY A 261 16.94 0.78 32.49
C GLY A 261 16.04 -0.37 32.02
N LEU A 262 16.46 -1.63 32.16
CA LEU A 262 15.71 -2.78 31.61
C LEU A 262 14.28 -2.91 32.13
N GLY A 263 14.02 -2.54 33.39
CA GLY A 263 12.67 -2.51 33.95
C GLY A 263 11.78 -1.52 33.21
N GLN A 264 12.21 -0.26 33.13
CA GLN A 264 11.50 0.79 32.39
C GLN A 264 11.35 0.44 30.90
N PHE A 265 12.38 -0.12 30.28
CA PHE A 265 12.32 -0.57 28.90
C PHE A 265 11.22 -1.63 28.71
N THR A 266 11.11 -2.60 29.62
CA THR A 266 10.09 -3.63 29.55
C THR A 266 8.68 -3.08 29.72
N ASP A 267 8.50 -2.09 30.61
CA ASP A 267 7.22 -1.42 30.82
C ASP A 267 6.79 -0.57 29.62
N LEU A 268 7.75 0.03 28.91
CA LEU A 268 7.50 0.90 27.75
C LEU A 268 7.46 0.15 26.41
N ARG A 269 8.05 -1.05 26.35
CA ARG A 269 8.25 -1.85 25.13
C ARG A 269 7.75 -3.27 25.28
N TRP A 270 6.50 -3.42 25.73
CA TRP A 270 5.89 -4.74 25.90
C TRP A 270 5.79 -5.49 24.56
N GLN A 271 6.07 -6.80 24.54
CA GLN A 271 5.85 -7.62 23.34
C GLN A 271 4.40 -8.13 23.23
N SER A 272 3.68 -8.17 24.35
CA SER A 272 2.28 -8.55 24.38
C SER A 272 1.58 -7.92 25.56
N ASP A 273 0.59 -7.06 25.27
CA ASP A 273 -0.40 -6.68 26.26
C ASP A 273 -1.57 -7.70 26.24
N PRO A 274 -1.83 -8.42 27.34
CA PRO A 274 -3.01 -9.31 27.46
C PRO A 274 -4.33 -8.54 27.56
N LYS A 275 -4.30 -7.25 27.86
CA LYS A 275 -5.47 -6.37 27.92
C LYS A 275 -5.77 -5.67 26.60
N ALA A 276 -4.98 -5.93 25.55
CA ALA A 276 -5.21 -5.35 24.24
C ALA A 276 -6.57 -5.72 23.67
N THR A 277 -7.25 -4.74 23.11
CA THR A 277 -8.43 -4.98 22.27
C THR A 277 -7.97 -5.71 21.01
N VAL A 278 -8.60 -6.85 20.72
CA VAL A 278 -8.20 -7.77 19.64
C VAL A 278 -9.30 -7.91 18.59
N THR A 279 -8.91 -8.26 17.36
CA THR A 279 -9.88 -8.52 16.29
C THR A 279 -10.60 -9.85 16.46
N VAL A 280 -9.86 -10.95 16.65
CA VAL A 280 -10.44 -12.25 17.00
C VAL A 280 -10.68 -12.27 18.50
N GLN A 281 -11.96 -12.38 18.88
CA GLN A 281 -12.36 -12.35 20.28
C GLN A 281 -11.87 -13.61 21.02
N PRO A 282 -11.54 -13.53 22.32
CA PRO A 282 -11.05 -14.69 23.08
C PRO A 282 -11.99 -15.90 23.07
N GLU A 283 -13.30 -15.67 22.94
CA GLU A 283 -14.32 -16.72 22.83
C GLU A 283 -14.33 -17.45 21.48
N ASP A 284 -13.76 -16.84 20.43
CA ASP A 284 -13.61 -17.42 19.09
C ASP A 284 -12.25 -18.09 18.90
N GLY A 285 -11.25 -17.74 19.73
CA GLY A 285 -9.98 -18.46 19.78
C GLY A 285 -8.83 -17.70 20.43
N ARG A 286 -7.77 -18.45 20.73
CA ARG A 286 -6.48 -17.94 21.17
C ARG A 286 -5.41 -18.44 20.20
N PHE A 287 -4.48 -17.57 19.83
CA PHE A 287 -3.43 -17.86 18.84
C PHE A 287 -2.08 -17.41 19.39
N ASP A 288 -1.16 -18.33 19.60
CA ASP A 288 0.17 -18.04 20.15
C ASP A 288 1.24 -18.23 19.06
N ASN A 289 2.03 -17.19 18.79
CA ASN A 289 3.22 -17.22 17.91
C ASN A 289 4.55 -17.26 18.67
N ALA A 290 4.50 -17.27 20.01
CA ALA A 290 5.64 -17.20 20.89
C ALA A 290 6.33 -18.56 21.07
N VAL A 291 7.66 -18.54 21.21
CA VAL A 291 8.46 -19.73 21.53
C VAL A 291 9.20 -19.59 22.88
N VAL A 292 9.32 -18.38 23.45
CA VAL A 292 10.06 -18.14 24.71
C VAL A 292 9.17 -18.44 25.94
N PRO A 293 9.50 -19.45 26.77
CA PRO A 293 8.78 -19.70 28.02
C PRO A 293 8.92 -18.51 28.97
N ALA A 294 7.85 -18.17 29.69
CA ALA A 294 7.83 -17.02 30.60
C ALA A 294 9.01 -17.03 31.60
N ALA A 295 9.36 -18.21 32.12
CA ALA A 295 10.44 -18.40 33.08
C ALA A 295 11.85 -18.02 32.57
N SER A 296 12.05 -17.93 31.25
CA SER A 296 13.35 -17.61 30.65
C SER A 296 13.42 -16.19 30.08
N ARG A 297 12.32 -15.43 30.08
CA ARG A 297 12.23 -14.13 29.39
C ARG A 297 13.23 -13.11 29.92
N ASP A 298 13.35 -12.95 31.23
CA ASP A 298 14.25 -11.93 31.82
C ASP A 298 15.73 -12.23 31.52
N ALA A 299 16.12 -13.51 31.59
CA ALA A 299 17.48 -13.92 31.26
C ALA A 299 17.79 -13.76 29.76
N VAL A 300 16.82 -14.08 28.89
CA VAL A 300 16.91 -13.88 27.43
C VAL A 300 17.01 -12.40 27.09
N LEU A 301 16.13 -11.57 27.66
CA LEU A 301 16.13 -10.12 27.51
C LEU A 301 17.48 -9.53 27.94
N ARG A 302 17.95 -9.83 29.15
CA ARG A 302 19.20 -9.26 29.67
C ARG A 302 20.40 -9.61 28.80
N ARG A 303 20.49 -10.85 28.32
CA ARG A 303 21.56 -11.28 27.39
C ARG A 303 21.47 -10.56 26.05
N SER A 304 20.28 -10.50 25.45
CA SER A 304 20.06 -9.86 24.15
C SER A 304 20.36 -8.37 24.21
N ALA A 305 19.92 -7.71 25.28
CA ALA A 305 20.21 -6.31 25.56
C ALA A 305 21.70 -6.03 25.78
N ALA A 306 22.40 -6.86 26.56
CA ALA A 306 23.83 -6.69 26.79
C ALA A 306 24.64 -6.81 25.49
N TYR A 307 24.27 -7.75 24.63
CA TYR A 307 24.83 -7.87 23.28
C TYR A 307 24.54 -6.61 22.45
N ALA A 308 23.28 -6.20 22.38
CA ALA A 308 22.86 -5.10 21.51
C ALA A 308 23.47 -3.75 21.92
N LEU A 309 23.65 -3.50 23.22
CA LEU A 309 24.31 -2.29 23.73
C LEU A 309 25.78 -2.19 23.30
N GLY A 310 26.45 -3.33 23.08
CA GLY A 310 27.83 -3.41 22.59
C GLY A 310 27.99 -3.24 21.08
N LEU A 311 26.90 -3.13 20.32
CA LEU A 311 26.95 -2.96 18.87
C LEU A 311 27.38 -1.53 18.49
N ASP A 312 28.18 -1.42 17.43
CA ASP A 312 28.56 -0.14 16.84
C ASP A 312 27.31 0.62 16.36
N PRO A 313 27.08 1.88 16.82
CA PRO A 313 25.95 2.70 16.38
C PRO A 313 25.87 2.91 14.86
N LYS A 314 26.97 2.80 14.11
CA LYS A 314 26.96 2.91 12.64
C LYS A 314 26.08 1.85 11.98
N LEU A 315 25.91 0.68 12.61
CA LEU A 315 25.04 -0.40 12.13
C LEU A 315 23.54 -0.02 12.17
N ALA A 316 23.17 1.06 12.86
CA ALA A 316 21.82 1.59 12.84
C ALA A 316 21.44 2.21 11.49
N ASN A 317 22.41 2.68 10.69
CA ASN A 317 22.16 3.49 9.50
C ASN A 317 22.40 2.71 8.21
N GLY A 318 21.36 2.47 7.42
CA GLY A 318 21.48 1.74 6.16
C GLY A 318 20.21 1.71 5.31
N PRO A 319 20.31 1.40 4.00
CA PRO A 319 19.15 1.14 3.16
C PRO A 319 18.32 -0.04 3.69
N GLY A 320 17.14 0.21 4.29
CA GLY A 320 16.18 -0.82 4.72
C GLY A 320 15.72 -0.71 6.17
N THR A 321 16.03 0.39 6.85
CA THR A 321 15.55 0.71 8.20
C THR A 321 14.12 1.25 8.15
N GLY A 322 13.12 0.37 8.05
CA GLY A 322 11.70 0.63 8.39
C GLY A 322 10.94 1.72 7.62
N ALA A 323 11.64 2.53 6.84
CA ALA A 323 11.15 3.55 5.96
C ALA A 323 11.88 3.39 4.62
N PHE A 324 11.11 3.37 3.53
CA PHE A 324 11.69 3.75 2.25
C PHE A 324 12.33 5.13 2.44
N PRO A 325 13.58 5.35 1.98
CA PRO A 325 14.28 6.59 2.11
C PRO A 325 13.51 7.48 1.18
N VAL A 326 12.70 8.30 1.82
CA VAL A 326 12.08 9.41 1.17
C VAL A 326 13.20 10.16 0.45
N PRO A 327 13.09 10.40 -0.86
CA PRO A 327 13.99 11.32 -1.55
C PRO A 327 14.07 12.61 -0.73
N THR A 328 15.22 12.93 -0.17
CA THR A 328 15.33 14.16 0.62
C THR A 328 15.18 15.35 -0.32
N THR A 329 14.35 16.33 0.05
CA THR A 329 14.34 17.62 -0.64
C THR A 329 15.77 18.16 -0.61
N PRO A 330 16.37 18.57 -1.73
CA PRO A 330 17.66 19.24 -1.72
C PRO A 330 17.57 20.44 -0.77
N GLY A 331 18.28 20.37 0.36
CA GLY A 331 18.33 21.45 1.32
C GLY A 331 18.90 22.69 0.65
N GLY A 332 18.11 23.76 0.64
CA GLY A 332 18.55 25.14 0.40
C GLY A 332 19.34 25.39 -0.87
N ILE A 333 18.65 25.71 -1.96
CA ILE A 333 19.00 26.79 -2.91
C ILE A 333 17.68 27.15 -3.60
N ALA A 334 17.29 28.41 -3.55
CA ALA A 334 16.31 28.97 -4.47
C ALA A 334 17.07 29.50 -5.69
N PRO A 335 16.89 28.93 -6.90
CA PRO A 335 17.35 29.57 -8.12
C PRO A 335 16.16 30.02 -8.98
N ALA A 336 16.35 31.19 -9.60
CA ALA A 336 15.45 31.81 -10.55
C ALA A 336 15.37 31.03 -11.89
N VAL A 337 14.70 29.89 -11.89
CA VAL A 337 14.35 29.08 -13.07
C VAL A 337 12.83 28.90 -13.10
N PRO A 338 12.18 28.77 -14.27
CA PRO A 338 10.72 28.70 -14.35
C PRO A 338 10.15 27.65 -13.40
N VAL A 339 9.22 28.11 -12.57
CA VAL A 339 8.56 27.45 -11.43
C VAL A 339 7.97 26.03 -11.69
N PRO A 340 7.59 25.58 -12.91
CA PRO A 340 6.92 24.28 -13.08
C PRO A 340 7.77 23.02 -12.85
N ALA A 341 9.01 22.97 -13.35
CA ALA A 341 9.79 21.72 -13.34
C ALA A 341 10.41 21.40 -11.97
N ALA A 342 10.82 22.43 -11.22
CA ALA A 342 11.27 22.27 -9.83
C ALA A 342 10.12 21.83 -8.90
N ARG A 343 8.89 22.33 -9.15
CA ARG A 343 7.69 21.86 -8.46
C ARG A 343 7.34 20.41 -8.84
N ALA A 344 7.46 20.01 -10.09
CA ALA A 344 7.23 18.62 -10.51
C ALA A 344 8.23 17.65 -9.83
N ALA A 345 9.51 18.01 -9.77
CA ALA A 345 10.52 17.24 -9.04
C ALA A 345 10.22 17.17 -7.53
N ALA A 346 9.78 18.28 -6.92
CA ALA A 346 9.35 18.30 -5.52
C ALA A 346 8.07 17.46 -5.29
N SER A 347 7.09 17.51 -6.18
CA SER A 347 5.87 16.69 -6.10
C SER A 347 6.16 15.20 -6.21
N LEU A 348 7.14 14.80 -7.04
CA LEU A 348 7.64 13.41 -7.11
C LEU A 348 8.33 12.97 -5.81
N VAL A 349 9.07 13.88 -5.18
CA VAL A 349 9.69 13.67 -3.87
C VAL A 349 8.62 13.57 -2.76
N GLU A 350 7.60 14.44 -2.78
CA GLU A 350 6.46 14.41 -1.86
C GLU A 350 5.57 13.19 -2.09
N TYR A 351 5.45 12.69 -3.33
CA TYR A 351 4.78 11.42 -3.61
C TYR A 351 5.44 10.26 -2.84
N GLY A 352 6.76 10.27 -2.72
CA GLY A 352 7.52 9.35 -1.86
C GLY A 352 7.33 9.57 -0.35
N LYS A 353 6.85 10.74 0.09
CA LYS A 353 6.58 11.11 1.50
C LYS A 353 5.17 10.82 1.97
N ALA A 354 4.19 10.85 1.07
CA ALA A 354 2.79 11.08 1.41
C ALA A 354 2.02 9.88 1.96
N LEU A 355 2.65 8.70 2.15
CA LEU A 355 2.00 7.54 2.74
C LEU A 355 1.87 7.71 4.27
N HIS A 356 0.84 8.45 4.70
CA HIS A 356 0.36 8.36 6.07
C HIS A 356 -0.37 7.03 6.20
N GLY A 357 0.12 6.13 7.05
CA GLY A 357 -0.40 4.76 7.14
C GLY A 357 -1.51 4.59 8.17
N GLY A 358 -2.64 4.04 7.75
CA GLY A 358 -3.68 3.47 8.60
C GLY A 358 -4.77 2.84 7.75
N SER A 359 -5.67 2.08 8.36
CA SER A 359 -6.78 1.46 7.65
C SER A 359 -7.73 0.86 8.66
N TYR A 360 -9.02 1.02 8.46
CA TYR A 360 -10.00 0.24 9.21
C TYR A 360 -10.83 -0.61 8.26
N SER A 361 -11.29 -1.73 8.77
CA SER A 361 -12.33 -2.51 8.12
C SER A 361 -13.13 -3.25 9.20
N PHE A 362 -14.41 -3.44 8.92
CA PHE A 362 -15.28 -4.24 9.78
C PHE A 362 -16.38 -4.87 8.95
N ALA A 363 -16.88 -6.01 9.42
CA ALA A 363 -18.01 -6.70 8.84
C ALA A 363 -19.00 -7.12 9.92
N VAL A 364 -20.29 -7.05 9.58
CA VAL A 364 -21.42 -7.35 10.48
C VAL A 364 -22.26 -8.45 9.85
N SER A 365 -22.51 -9.50 10.64
CA SER A 365 -23.25 -10.68 10.18
C SER A 365 -24.77 -10.42 10.09
N PRO A 366 -25.51 -11.19 9.28
CA PRO A 366 -26.97 -11.12 9.15
C PRO A 366 -27.75 -11.02 10.46
N LYS A 367 -27.35 -11.77 11.50
CA LYS A 367 -28.03 -11.77 12.81
C LYS A 367 -27.99 -10.43 13.53
N ARG A 368 -27.15 -9.49 13.06
CA ARG A 368 -26.97 -8.15 13.62
C ARG A 368 -27.38 -7.04 12.66
N THR A 369 -27.98 -7.36 11.51
CA THR A 369 -28.44 -6.35 10.54
C THR A 369 -29.95 -6.32 10.44
N SER A 370 -30.51 -5.19 10.03
CA SER A 370 -31.96 -5.06 9.83
C SER A 370 -32.45 -5.78 8.58
N THR A 371 -31.58 -5.94 7.58
CA THR A 371 -31.87 -6.53 6.27
C THR A 371 -31.69 -8.05 6.24
N GLY A 372 -30.99 -8.63 7.21
CA GLY A 372 -30.60 -10.04 7.17
C GLY A 372 -29.45 -10.33 6.18
N ALA A 373 -28.78 -9.31 5.65
CA ALA A 373 -27.58 -9.44 4.84
C ALA A 373 -26.31 -9.18 5.67
N ALA A 374 -25.18 -9.76 5.25
CA ALA A 374 -23.88 -9.32 5.75
C ALA A 374 -23.57 -7.91 5.22
N MET A 375 -22.85 -7.11 6.02
CA MET A 375 -22.42 -5.75 5.64
C MET A 375 -20.92 -5.62 5.91
N LEU A 376 -20.18 -4.99 5.00
CA LEU A 376 -18.73 -4.76 5.12
C LEU A 376 -18.39 -3.31 4.80
N VAL A 377 -17.47 -2.74 5.57
CA VAL A 377 -16.83 -1.45 5.28
C VAL A 377 -15.32 -1.66 5.23
N SER A 378 -14.68 -1.02 4.27
CA SER A 378 -13.23 -0.96 4.11
C SER A 378 -12.81 0.49 3.87
N GLY A 379 -11.94 1.01 4.73
CA GLY A 379 -11.45 2.39 4.69
C GLY A 379 -9.92 2.42 4.77
N PRO A 380 -9.20 2.20 3.65
CA PRO A 380 -7.75 2.41 3.61
C PRO A 380 -7.42 3.90 3.80
N GLN A 381 -6.46 4.20 4.67
CA GLN A 381 -6.03 5.57 5.00
C GLN A 381 -4.58 5.72 4.56
N LEU A 382 -4.37 6.08 3.29
CA LEU A 382 -3.03 6.19 2.66
C LEU A 382 -2.60 7.65 2.39
N GLY A 383 -3.29 8.60 3.02
CA GLY A 383 -3.15 10.03 2.74
C GLY A 383 -3.94 10.49 1.50
N TYR A 384 -3.96 11.80 1.28
CA TYR A 384 -4.58 12.42 0.10
C TYR A 384 -3.48 12.89 -0.84
N SER A 385 -3.43 12.32 -2.04
CA SER A 385 -2.51 12.71 -3.11
C SER A 385 -3.26 12.88 -4.43
N TYR A 386 -2.73 13.75 -5.29
CA TYR A 386 -3.18 13.90 -6.67
C TYR A 386 -2.09 13.40 -7.61
N PRO A 387 -2.30 12.29 -8.33
CA PRO A 387 -3.43 11.35 -8.18
C PRO A 387 -3.23 10.41 -6.96
N SER A 388 -4.32 9.86 -6.41
CA SER A 388 -4.25 8.90 -5.29
C SER A 388 -3.43 7.67 -5.67
N LEU A 389 -2.74 7.00 -4.73
CA LEU A 389 -2.10 5.72 -5.01
C LEU A 389 -3.11 4.67 -5.50
N LEU A 390 -4.31 4.68 -4.90
CA LEU A 390 -5.38 3.77 -5.28
C LEU A 390 -6.10 4.29 -6.52
N TRP A 391 -6.48 3.36 -7.39
CA TRP A 391 -7.21 3.58 -8.63
C TRP A 391 -8.35 2.56 -8.72
N GLU A 392 -9.56 3.01 -9.04
CA GLU A 392 -10.72 2.12 -9.19
C GLU A 392 -10.78 1.55 -10.63
N LEU A 393 -10.99 0.23 -10.71
CA LEU A 393 -11.06 -0.53 -11.95
C LEU A 393 -12.14 -1.62 -11.83
N GLU A 394 -12.80 -1.92 -12.94
CA GLU A 394 -13.74 -3.03 -13.11
C GLU A 394 -13.28 -3.94 -14.26
N VAL A 395 -13.26 -5.25 -14.01
CA VAL A 395 -12.80 -6.26 -14.98
C VAL A 395 -13.78 -7.42 -15.09
N HIS A 396 -14.01 -7.86 -16.34
CA HIS A 396 -14.86 -8.97 -16.72
C HIS A 396 -14.17 -9.86 -17.76
N GLY A 397 -14.38 -11.17 -17.64
CA GLY A 397 -13.87 -12.17 -18.59
C GLY A 397 -12.66 -12.95 -18.10
N GLY A 398 -12.33 -14.05 -18.79
CA GLY A 398 -11.23 -14.93 -18.38
C GLY A 398 -11.39 -15.54 -16.98
N GLY A 399 -12.64 -15.67 -16.52
CA GLY A 399 -13.00 -16.13 -15.17
C GLY A 399 -12.93 -15.05 -14.09
N TYR A 400 -12.67 -13.78 -14.44
CA TYR A 400 -12.65 -12.65 -13.52
C TYR A 400 -13.94 -11.84 -13.63
N ASP A 401 -14.50 -11.49 -12.47
CA ASP A 401 -15.60 -10.54 -12.32
C ASP A 401 -15.32 -9.78 -11.02
N ALA A 402 -14.63 -8.65 -11.11
CA ALA A 402 -14.18 -7.92 -9.93
C ALA A 402 -14.13 -6.42 -10.16
N ARG A 403 -14.48 -5.67 -9.12
CA ARG A 403 -14.40 -4.21 -9.09
C ARG A 403 -13.88 -3.74 -7.75
N GLY A 404 -13.07 -2.70 -7.79
CA GLY A 404 -12.58 -2.06 -6.58
C GLY A 404 -11.29 -1.30 -6.85
N SER A 405 -10.51 -1.11 -5.80
CA SER A 405 -9.25 -0.37 -5.86
C SER A 405 -8.05 -1.29 -6.12
N THR A 406 -7.14 -0.77 -6.92
CA THR A 406 -5.82 -1.36 -7.20
C THR A 406 -4.72 -0.30 -7.17
N VAL A 407 -3.48 -0.73 -7.27
CA VAL A 407 -2.32 0.14 -7.51
C VAL A 407 -1.92 0.01 -8.99
N PRO A 408 -1.78 1.12 -9.73
CA PRO A 408 -1.27 1.08 -11.10
C PRO A 408 0.08 0.36 -11.19
N GLY A 409 0.19 -0.58 -12.13
CA GLY A 409 1.33 -1.50 -12.23
C GLY A 409 1.04 -2.92 -11.74
N LEU A 410 -0.08 -3.15 -11.02
CA LEU A 410 -0.49 -4.46 -10.50
C LEU A 410 -1.72 -5.03 -11.23
N PRO A 411 -1.67 -6.30 -11.67
CA PRO A 411 -2.80 -6.96 -12.32
C PRO A 411 -3.73 -7.60 -11.27
N THR A 412 -4.30 -6.82 -10.36
CA THR A 412 -5.22 -7.32 -9.33
C THR A 412 -6.26 -6.27 -8.95
N ILE A 413 -7.41 -6.66 -8.41
CA ILE A 413 -8.25 -5.82 -7.55
C ILE A 413 -7.89 -6.16 -6.09
N GLY A 414 -7.15 -5.28 -5.42
CA GLY A 414 -6.60 -5.53 -4.08
C GLY A 414 -7.63 -5.36 -2.97
N ILE A 415 -8.50 -4.38 -3.10
CA ILE A 415 -9.62 -4.10 -2.18
C ILE A 415 -10.87 -3.97 -3.04
N GLY A 416 -11.91 -4.75 -2.77
CA GLY A 416 -13.07 -4.72 -3.66
C GLY A 416 -14.04 -5.84 -3.41
N TYR A 417 -14.72 -6.22 -4.49
CA TYR A 417 -15.80 -7.18 -4.47
C TYR A 417 -15.92 -7.83 -5.85
N GLY A 418 -16.40 -9.07 -5.84
CA GLY A 418 -16.75 -9.83 -7.03
C GLY A 418 -18.26 -9.89 -7.22
N LYS A 419 -18.74 -10.97 -7.85
CA LYS A 419 -20.18 -11.21 -8.02
C LYS A 419 -20.91 -11.44 -6.70
N ARG A 420 -20.27 -12.14 -5.77
CA ARG A 420 -20.91 -12.66 -4.55
C ARG A 420 -20.16 -12.37 -3.25
N VAL A 421 -18.91 -11.92 -3.35
CA VAL A 421 -18.01 -11.74 -2.21
C VAL A 421 -17.44 -10.33 -2.19
N ALA A 422 -17.11 -9.82 -1.00
CA ALA A 422 -16.46 -8.54 -0.79
C ALA A 422 -15.31 -8.70 0.21
N TRP A 423 -14.24 -7.93 0.03
CA TRP A 423 -13.08 -7.95 0.91
C TRP A 423 -12.48 -6.56 1.15
N GLY A 424 -12.07 -6.35 2.40
CA GLY A 424 -11.30 -5.18 2.84
C GLY A 424 -9.96 -5.62 3.41
N VAL A 425 -8.97 -4.73 3.38
CA VAL A 425 -7.64 -5.01 3.94
C VAL A 425 -7.23 -3.95 4.95
N THR A 426 -6.44 -4.35 5.94
CA THR A 426 -5.83 -3.44 6.90
C THR A 426 -4.44 -3.91 7.30
N THR A 427 -3.45 -3.02 7.37
CA THR A 427 -2.07 -3.40 7.70
C THR A 427 -1.99 -4.10 9.06
N GLY A 428 -1.41 -5.30 9.07
CA GLY A 428 -1.00 -6.01 10.28
C GLY A 428 0.37 -5.54 10.74
N ASN A 429 0.51 -5.26 12.03
CA ASN A 429 1.76 -4.73 12.58
C ASN A 429 2.73 -5.84 13.02
N SER A 430 2.40 -7.12 12.88
CA SER A 430 3.28 -8.17 13.38
C SER A 430 4.60 -8.28 12.62
N LYS A 431 5.69 -8.51 13.36
CA LYS A 431 7.06 -8.47 12.85
C LYS A 431 7.33 -9.56 11.80
N THR A 432 7.64 -9.15 10.57
CA THR A 432 7.99 -10.00 9.41
C THR A 432 9.38 -9.71 8.85
N ILE A 433 10.12 -8.74 9.41
CA ILE A 433 11.51 -8.43 9.05
C ILE A 433 12.38 -8.52 10.29
N ASP A 434 13.48 -9.28 10.21
CA ASP A 434 14.45 -9.44 11.30
C ASP A 434 15.84 -8.90 10.89
N SER A 435 16.52 -8.20 11.81
CA SER A 435 17.92 -7.78 11.62
C SER A 435 18.91 -8.81 12.21
N PHE A 436 19.96 -9.12 11.45
CA PHE A 436 21.09 -9.94 11.91
C PHE A 436 22.40 -9.15 11.86
N ILE A 437 23.29 -9.42 12.83
CA ILE A 437 24.64 -8.85 12.87
C ILE A 437 25.64 -9.94 12.49
N GLU A 438 26.11 -9.85 11.26
CA GLU A 438 27.08 -10.73 10.65
C GLU A 438 28.48 -10.40 11.17
N THR A 439 29.25 -11.43 11.52
CA THR A 439 30.70 -11.30 11.73
C THR A 439 31.37 -11.43 10.36
N THR A 440 32.09 -10.41 9.93
CA THR A 440 32.62 -10.31 8.57
C THR A 440 34.14 -10.18 8.55
N ARG A 441 34.74 -10.55 7.41
CA ARG A 441 36.14 -10.28 7.10
C ARG A 441 36.31 -10.09 5.59
N THR A 442 37.40 -9.46 5.18
CA THR A 442 37.78 -9.38 3.77
C THR A 442 39.03 -10.20 3.52
N VAL A 443 38.93 -11.24 2.69
CA VAL A 443 40.05 -12.10 2.31
C VAL A 443 40.23 -12.00 0.80
N ALA A 444 41.43 -11.60 0.36
CA ALA A 444 41.75 -11.41 -1.06
C ALA A 444 40.72 -10.55 -1.81
N GLY A 445 40.24 -9.47 -1.17
CA GLY A 445 39.26 -8.55 -1.75
C GLY A 445 37.81 -9.07 -1.80
N ARG A 446 37.53 -10.26 -1.25
CA ARG A 446 36.18 -10.82 -1.14
C ARG A 446 35.65 -10.70 0.28
N LEU A 447 34.42 -10.23 0.40
CA LEU A 447 33.70 -10.19 1.67
C LEU A 447 33.25 -11.61 2.05
N GLU A 448 33.61 -12.04 3.25
CA GLU A 448 33.15 -13.28 3.85
C GLU A 448 32.41 -13.00 5.16
N TYR A 449 31.48 -13.87 5.52
CA TYR A 449 30.77 -13.84 6.80
C TYR A 449 30.83 -15.20 7.51
N LEU A 450 30.90 -15.19 8.84
CA LEU A 450 30.94 -16.39 9.65
C LEU A 450 29.52 -16.91 9.89
N HIS A 451 29.24 -18.14 9.48
CA HIS A 451 27.96 -18.78 9.71
C HIS A 451 28.11 -20.28 9.99
N ARG A 452 27.59 -20.73 11.13
CA ARG A 452 27.70 -22.09 11.66
C ARG A 452 29.15 -22.59 11.72
N GLY A 453 30.05 -21.73 12.20
CA GLY A 453 31.48 -22.03 12.36
C GLY A 453 32.29 -22.02 11.07
N VAL A 454 31.68 -21.69 9.93
CA VAL A 454 32.33 -21.67 8.61
C VAL A 454 32.28 -20.26 8.03
N TRP A 455 33.41 -19.78 7.52
CA TRP A 455 33.47 -18.55 6.73
C TRP A 455 32.91 -18.82 5.33
N LYS A 456 31.87 -18.08 4.95
CA LYS A 456 31.19 -18.18 3.65
C LYS A 456 31.40 -16.90 2.87
N PRO A 457 31.60 -16.96 1.54
CA PRO A 457 31.60 -15.75 0.72
C PRO A 457 30.21 -15.10 0.73
N ALA A 458 30.16 -13.77 0.86
CA ALA A 458 28.95 -13.01 0.59
C ALA A 458 28.67 -13.00 -0.92
N ASP A 459 27.39 -13.04 -1.29
CA ASP A 459 26.97 -12.88 -2.68
C ASP A 459 26.97 -11.39 -3.02
N CYS A 460 28.01 -10.93 -3.71
CA CYS A 460 28.21 -9.51 -4.03
C CYS A 460 28.11 -9.28 -5.54
N ARG A 461 27.37 -8.23 -5.91
CA ARG A 461 27.26 -7.73 -7.29
C ARG A 461 27.45 -6.22 -7.35
N ASN A 462 27.99 -5.74 -8.47
CA ASN A 462 28.08 -4.31 -8.74
C ASN A 462 26.84 -3.88 -9.53
N GLU A 463 26.12 -2.90 -9.01
CA GLU A 463 24.95 -2.29 -9.64
C GLU A 463 25.30 -0.89 -10.13
N VAL A 464 24.86 -0.54 -11.33
CA VAL A 464 25.07 0.79 -11.92
C VAL A 464 23.78 1.58 -11.80
N VAL A 465 23.77 2.58 -10.92
CA VAL A 465 22.65 3.51 -10.74
C VAL A 465 22.86 4.70 -11.67
N ARG A 466 21.99 4.85 -12.66
CA ARG A 466 22.02 5.97 -13.60
C ARG A 466 21.14 7.11 -13.12
N TYR A 467 21.52 8.34 -13.42
CA TYR A 467 20.76 9.53 -13.06
C TYR A 467 20.95 10.68 -14.04
N ARG A 468 19.98 11.58 -14.07
CA ARG A 468 20.06 12.81 -14.89
C ARG A 468 20.93 13.87 -14.21
N ALA A 469 21.57 14.70 -15.01
CA ALA A 469 22.10 15.96 -14.50
C ALA A 469 20.93 16.84 -14.01
N ALA A 470 21.13 17.51 -12.88
CA ALA A 470 20.16 18.46 -12.35
C ALA A 470 20.81 19.85 -12.32
N GLN A 471 20.50 20.69 -13.31
CA GLN A 471 20.88 22.11 -13.28
C GLN A 471 19.82 22.85 -12.48
N SER A 472 20.23 23.56 -11.43
CA SER A 472 19.30 24.33 -10.57
C SER A 472 18.17 23.50 -9.95
N GLY A 473 18.41 22.21 -9.67
CA GLY A 473 17.45 21.30 -9.04
C GLY A 473 16.44 20.67 -10.01
N VAL A 474 16.47 21.03 -11.30
CA VAL A 474 15.60 20.43 -12.33
C VAL A 474 16.39 19.37 -13.11
N PRO A 475 15.94 18.12 -13.14
CA PRO A 475 16.53 17.08 -13.98
C PRO A 475 16.32 17.41 -15.46
N VAL A 476 17.39 17.46 -16.26
CA VAL A 476 17.31 17.76 -17.71
C VAL A 476 18.19 16.80 -18.51
N GLY A 477 17.71 16.39 -19.69
CA GLY A 477 18.46 15.52 -20.60
C GLY A 477 18.48 14.04 -20.17
N PRO A 478 19.08 13.14 -20.96
CA PRO A 478 19.08 11.70 -20.69
C PRO A 478 19.89 11.33 -19.41
N PRO A 479 19.60 10.19 -18.76
CA PRO A 479 20.31 9.74 -17.56
C PRO A 479 21.71 9.18 -17.89
N VAL A 480 22.63 10.06 -18.26
CA VAL A 480 24.00 9.71 -18.70
C VAL A 480 25.01 9.68 -17.56
N LEU A 481 24.67 10.22 -16.39
CA LEU A 481 25.51 10.12 -15.20
C LEU A 481 25.25 8.78 -14.52
N SER A 482 26.25 8.25 -13.81
CA SER A 482 26.07 7.01 -13.07
C SER A 482 27.00 6.91 -11.85
N GLN A 483 26.55 6.11 -10.89
CA GLN A 483 27.32 5.66 -9.75
C GLN A 483 27.28 4.14 -9.71
N THR A 484 28.44 3.50 -9.51
CA THR A 484 28.49 2.06 -9.26
C THR A 484 28.46 1.82 -7.74
N VAL A 485 27.58 0.93 -7.29
CA VAL A 485 27.50 0.50 -5.90
C VAL A 485 27.66 -1.01 -5.81
N GLN A 486 28.46 -1.48 -4.85
CA GLN A 486 28.54 -2.90 -4.58
C GLN A 486 27.47 -3.28 -3.55
N ILE A 487 26.68 -4.29 -3.88
CA ILE A 487 25.59 -4.80 -3.06
C ILE A 487 25.90 -6.23 -2.72
N CYS A 488 25.88 -6.55 -1.43
CA CYS A 488 26.23 -7.87 -0.92
C CYS A 488 25.08 -8.49 -0.11
N ARG A 489 24.95 -9.81 -0.17
CA ARG A 489 24.00 -10.61 0.60
C ARG A 489 24.68 -11.70 1.39
N THR A 490 24.17 -11.96 2.59
CA THR A 490 24.46 -13.17 3.36
C THR A 490 23.29 -14.14 3.25
N VAL A 491 23.36 -15.27 3.97
CA VAL A 491 22.23 -16.19 4.11
C VAL A 491 21.00 -15.55 4.77
N HIS A 492 21.17 -14.49 5.55
CA HIS A 492 20.06 -13.79 6.19
C HIS A 492 19.40 -12.76 5.27
N GLY A 493 20.15 -12.19 4.31
CA GLY A 493 19.61 -11.25 3.34
C GLY A 493 20.62 -10.18 2.94
N PRO A 494 20.16 -9.07 2.34
CA PRO A 494 21.03 -7.95 1.97
C PRO A 494 21.71 -7.33 3.18
N ILE A 495 22.99 -7.02 3.01
CA ILE A 495 23.78 -6.21 3.94
C ILE A 495 23.36 -4.75 3.75
N VAL A 496 22.90 -4.13 4.82
CA VAL A 496 22.40 -2.75 4.83
C VAL A 496 23.34 -1.79 5.53
N ALA A 497 24.20 -2.26 6.43
CA ALA A 497 25.19 -1.43 7.10
C ALA A 497 26.45 -2.23 7.44
N THR A 498 27.58 -1.55 7.58
CA THR A 498 28.87 -2.16 7.93
C THR A 498 29.63 -1.31 8.93
N ALA A 499 30.28 -1.95 9.90
CA ALA A 499 31.13 -1.29 10.90
C ALA A 499 32.25 -2.23 11.33
N GLY A 500 33.49 -1.96 10.90
CA GLY A 500 34.64 -2.83 11.16
C GLY A 500 34.42 -4.26 10.64
N GLU A 501 34.61 -5.25 11.49
CA GLU A 501 34.36 -6.69 11.21
C GLU A 501 32.90 -7.11 11.45
N GLN A 502 31.97 -6.16 11.42
CA GLN A 502 30.54 -6.40 11.55
C GLN A 502 29.77 -5.85 10.35
N ALA A 503 28.72 -6.55 9.97
CA ALA A 503 27.73 -6.06 9.02
C ALA A 503 26.32 -6.34 9.54
N ARG A 504 25.38 -5.45 9.25
CA ARG A 504 23.96 -5.68 9.51
C ARG A 504 23.30 -6.18 8.24
N SER A 505 22.63 -7.31 8.31
CA SER A 505 21.76 -7.81 7.26
C SER A 505 20.29 -7.75 7.70
N VAL A 506 19.37 -7.64 6.74
CA VAL A 506 17.92 -7.67 7.00
C VAL A 506 17.27 -8.86 6.30
N GLN A 507 16.46 -9.61 7.03
CA GLN A 507 15.75 -10.78 6.54
C GLN A 507 14.25 -10.50 6.41
N TYR A 508 13.76 -10.38 5.19
CA TYR A 508 12.32 -10.37 4.92
C TYR A 508 11.79 -11.81 5.01
N ALA A 509 10.71 -12.02 5.77
CA ALA A 509 10.03 -13.32 5.83
C ALA A 509 9.55 -13.79 4.46
N MET A 510 9.07 -12.85 3.65
CA MET A 510 8.53 -13.06 2.30
C MET A 510 9.57 -13.04 1.16
N PHE A 511 10.87 -12.98 1.47
CA PHE A 511 11.91 -12.95 0.44
C PHE A 511 11.78 -14.13 -0.53
N GLY A 512 11.66 -13.82 -1.82
CA GLY A 512 11.47 -14.73 -2.95
C GLY A 512 10.02 -15.17 -3.17
N ARG A 513 9.09 -14.75 -2.31
CA ARG A 513 7.70 -15.23 -2.25
C ARG A 513 6.67 -14.10 -2.28
N GLU A 514 7.07 -12.88 -2.59
CA GLU A 514 6.16 -11.72 -2.66
C GLU A 514 5.06 -11.94 -3.71
N LEU A 515 5.42 -12.51 -4.86
CA LEU A 515 4.49 -12.70 -5.98
C LEU A 515 3.43 -13.79 -5.72
N GLU A 516 3.60 -14.63 -4.69
CA GLU A 516 2.56 -15.56 -4.26
C GLU A 516 1.33 -14.82 -3.72
N THR A 517 1.53 -13.63 -3.11
CA THR A 517 0.43 -12.77 -2.68
C THR A 517 -0.39 -12.28 -3.87
N ILE A 518 0.26 -11.91 -4.97
CA ILE A 518 -0.44 -11.51 -6.21
C ILE A 518 -1.32 -12.66 -6.70
N ASN A 519 -0.81 -13.90 -6.68
CA ASN A 519 -1.58 -15.08 -7.03
C ASN A 519 -2.77 -15.32 -6.08
N GLY A 520 -2.58 -15.10 -4.78
CA GLY A 520 -3.64 -15.10 -3.76
C GLY A 520 -4.77 -14.13 -4.08
N ILE A 521 -4.43 -12.88 -4.38
CA ILE A 521 -5.41 -11.82 -4.69
C ILE A 521 -6.12 -12.11 -6.02
N LEU A 522 -5.42 -12.62 -7.04
CA LEU A 522 -6.05 -13.07 -8.28
C LEU A 522 -7.09 -14.17 -8.03
N ALA A 523 -6.86 -15.06 -7.06
CA ALA A 523 -7.87 -16.04 -6.67
C ALA A 523 -9.08 -15.40 -5.97
N TRP A 524 -8.87 -14.35 -5.16
CA TRP A 524 -9.97 -13.57 -4.56
C TRP A 524 -10.87 -12.93 -5.63
N ASN A 525 -10.27 -12.38 -6.69
CA ASN A 525 -10.98 -11.74 -7.80
C ASN A 525 -11.85 -12.72 -8.63
N ARG A 526 -11.70 -14.03 -8.40
CA ARG A 526 -12.49 -15.10 -9.01
C ARG A 526 -13.39 -15.82 -8.02
N ALA A 527 -13.31 -15.50 -6.73
CA ALA A 527 -14.02 -16.24 -5.70
C ALA A 527 -15.51 -15.90 -5.68
N ASP A 528 -16.34 -16.91 -5.62
CA ASP A 528 -17.81 -16.80 -5.51
C ASP A 528 -18.32 -17.17 -4.10
N ASN A 529 -17.45 -17.69 -3.23
CA ASN A 529 -17.79 -18.10 -1.87
C ASN A 529 -16.57 -18.15 -0.94
N LEU A 530 -16.85 -18.33 0.35
CA LEU A 530 -15.87 -18.31 1.44
C LEU A 530 -14.76 -19.36 1.27
N ALA A 531 -15.10 -20.56 0.77
CA ALA A 531 -14.13 -21.64 0.60
C ALA A 531 -13.12 -21.33 -0.51
N GLN A 532 -13.59 -20.79 -1.64
CA GLN A 532 -12.71 -20.33 -2.73
C GLN A 532 -11.85 -19.14 -2.29
N PHE A 533 -12.43 -18.20 -1.54
CA PHE A 533 -11.69 -17.05 -1.01
C PHE A 533 -10.57 -17.50 -0.05
N GLU A 534 -10.86 -18.45 0.87
CA GLU A 534 -9.84 -19.00 1.78
C GLU A 534 -8.74 -19.78 1.05
N ALA A 535 -9.05 -20.46 -0.07
CA ALA A 535 -8.02 -21.07 -0.90
C ALA A 535 -7.03 -20.00 -1.43
N GLY A 536 -7.53 -18.81 -1.79
CA GLY A 536 -6.71 -17.64 -2.08
C GLY A 536 -5.86 -17.17 -0.89
N MET A 537 -6.49 -17.05 0.29
CA MET A 537 -5.81 -16.63 1.53
C MET A 537 -4.60 -17.50 1.89
N ARG A 538 -4.62 -18.80 1.58
CA ARG A 538 -3.50 -19.73 1.85
C ARG A 538 -2.22 -19.41 1.08
N MET A 539 -2.33 -18.70 -0.03
CA MET A 539 -1.20 -18.31 -0.89
C MET A 539 -0.58 -16.98 -0.45
N VAL A 540 -1.25 -16.23 0.41
CA VAL A 540 -0.86 -14.88 0.77
C VAL A 540 0.32 -14.89 1.75
N THR A 541 1.38 -14.17 1.38
CA THR A 541 2.65 -14.09 2.13
C THR A 541 2.84 -12.75 2.83
N TRP A 542 2.03 -11.75 2.50
CA TRP A 542 2.02 -10.42 3.08
C TRP A 542 1.33 -10.37 4.45
N ASN A 543 1.50 -9.28 5.20
CA ASN A 543 0.87 -9.06 6.51
C ASN A 543 -0.27 -8.02 6.45
N GLU A 544 -1.10 -8.00 5.41
CA GLU A 544 -2.36 -7.24 5.46
C GLU A 544 -3.47 -8.14 6.00
N ASN A 545 -4.06 -7.75 7.13
CA ASN A 545 -5.27 -8.39 7.61
C ASN A 545 -6.36 -8.29 6.55
N THR A 546 -7.13 -9.35 6.35
CA THR A 546 -8.20 -9.39 5.36
C THR A 546 -9.53 -9.63 6.07
N ILE A 547 -10.52 -8.78 5.82
CA ILE A 547 -11.91 -8.96 6.26
C ILE A 547 -12.77 -9.28 5.05
N TYR A 548 -13.70 -10.20 5.22
CA TYR A 548 -14.54 -10.76 4.17
C TYR A 548 -16.01 -10.69 4.55
N ALA A 549 -16.87 -10.51 3.56
CA ALA A 549 -18.30 -10.75 3.63
C ALA A 549 -18.82 -11.33 2.30
N ASP A 550 -19.91 -12.09 2.34
CA ASP A 550 -20.56 -12.57 1.11
C ASP A 550 -22.09 -12.54 1.15
N ALA A 551 -22.66 -12.79 -0.03
CA ALA A 551 -24.09 -12.86 -0.29
C ALA A 551 -24.80 -14.00 0.48
N ASP A 552 -24.07 -15.01 0.94
CA ASP A 552 -24.62 -16.11 1.75
C ASP A 552 -24.65 -15.77 3.25
N GLY A 553 -24.15 -14.58 3.60
CA GLY A 553 -24.20 -14.04 4.95
C GLY A 553 -22.99 -14.37 5.81
N HIS A 554 -21.95 -14.97 5.23
CA HIS A 554 -20.72 -15.24 5.96
C HIS A 554 -19.92 -13.96 6.16
N ILE A 555 -19.27 -13.85 7.32
CA ILE A 555 -18.22 -12.86 7.57
C ILE A 555 -16.97 -13.56 8.09
N ALA A 556 -15.79 -13.07 7.70
CA ALA A 556 -14.54 -13.68 8.14
C ALA A 556 -13.40 -12.67 8.27
N TYR A 557 -12.37 -13.08 9.00
CA TYR A 557 -11.13 -12.34 9.18
C TYR A 557 -9.94 -13.31 9.14
N TRP A 558 -8.84 -12.86 8.54
CA TRP A 558 -7.52 -13.49 8.62
C TRP A 558 -6.45 -12.45 8.92
N HIS A 559 -5.48 -12.86 9.74
CA HIS A 559 -4.16 -12.25 9.84
C HIS A 559 -3.18 -13.12 9.04
N PRO A 560 -3.04 -12.92 7.72
CA PRO A 560 -2.18 -13.75 6.88
C PRO A 560 -0.72 -13.32 6.99
N GLY A 561 0.16 -14.13 6.39
CA GLY A 561 1.56 -13.78 6.21
C GLY A 561 2.52 -14.86 6.64
N LEU A 562 3.79 -14.62 6.35
CA LEU A 562 4.88 -15.49 6.77
C LEU A 562 5.48 -14.99 8.08
N PHE A 563 5.20 -15.71 9.18
CA PHE A 563 5.72 -15.39 10.51
C PHE A 563 6.79 -16.40 10.91
N PRO A 564 8.08 -16.00 10.98
CA PRO A 564 9.15 -16.92 11.31
C PRO A 564 8.99 -17.54 12.71
N ARG A 565 9.28 -18.84 12.83
CA ARG A 565 9.49 -19.48 14.14
C ARG A 565 10.87 -19.06 14.66
N ARG A 566 10.88 -17.99 15.45
CA ARG A 566 12.08 -17.41 16.06
C ARG A 566 12.61 -18.30 17.20
N SER A 567 13.92 -18.24 17.42
CA SER A 567 14.56 -18.95 18.53
C SER A 567 14.06 -18.45 19.88
N SER A 568 13.77 -19.37 20.81
CA SER A 568 13.41 -19.03 22.18
C SER A 568 14.59 -18.46 23.00
N GLY A 569 15.81 -18.53 22.46
CA GLY A 569 17.03 -18.03 23.08
C GLY A 569 17.30 -16.54 22.89
N TRP A 570 16.47 -15.83 22.11
CA TRP A 570 16.68 -14.43 21.73
C TRP A 570 15.44 -13.56 21.94
N ASP A 571 15.65 -12.31 22.35
CA ASP A 571 14.58 -11.31 22.41
C ASP A 571 14.52 -10.56 21.07
N SER A 572 13.43 -10.75 20.33
CA SER A 572 13.26 -10.23 18.96
C SER A 572 13.15 -8.70 18.87
N ARG A 573 13.09 -7.98 19.99
CA ARG A 573 13.21 -6.51 19.98
C ARG A 573 14.61 -6.03 19.57
N PHE A 574 15.63 -6.88 19.65
CA PHE A 574 17.02 -6.55 19.34
C PHE A 574 17.56 -7.30 18.12
N PRO A 575 18.54 -6.74 17.38
CA PRO A 575 19.22 -7.45 16.29
C PRO A 575 19.91 -8.72 16.80
N ALA A 576 19.75 -9.85 16.10
CA ALA A 576 20.33 -11.13 16.50
C ALA A 576 21.74 -11.35 15.92
N PRO A 577 22.63 -12.10 16.59
CA PRO A 577 23.88 -12.56 15.98
C PRO A 577 23.64 -13.41 14.73
N GLY A 578 24.31 -13.07 13.62
CA GLY A 578 24.24 -13.74 12.31
C GLY A 578 25.09 -15.02 12.20
N THR A 579 25.59 -15.56 13.31
CA THR A 579 26.50 -16.72 13.30
C THR A 579 25.79 -18.06 13.12
N GLY A 580 24.46 -18.09 12.99
CA GLY A 580 23.67 -19.30 12.72
C GLY A 580 22.84 -19.81 13.90
N GLY A 581 23.09 -19.32 15.12
CA GLY A 581 22.43 -19.82 16.34
C GLY A 581 20.97 -19.36 16.51
N PHE A 582 20.56 -18.33 15.75
CA PHE A 582 19.23 -17.71 15.84
C PHE A 582 18.46 -17.76 14.51
N ASP A 583 18.92 -18.58 13.57
CA ASP A 583 18.24 -18.79 12.29
C ASP A 583 16.79 -19.26 12.53
N ARG A 584 15.88 -18.79 11.69
CA ARG A 584 14.49 -19.27 11.70
C ARG A 584 14.45 -20.77 11.37
N THR A 585 13.59 -21.50 12.08
CA THR A 585 13.40 -22.96 11.86
C THR A 585 12.23 -23.30 10.94
N GLY A 586 11.47 -22.29 10.51
CA GLY A 586 10.30 -22.42 9.66
C GLY A 586 9.36 -21.22 9.86
N PHE A 587 8.11 -21.38 9.47
CA PHE A 587 7.06 -20.38 9.67
C PHE A 587 5.90 -20.96 10.50
N VAL A 588 5.10 -20.09 11.10
CA VAL A 588 3.81 -20.47 11.68
C VAL A 588 2.89 -20.97 10.55
N PRO A 589 2.31 -22.18 10.64
CA PRO A 589 1.39 -22.70 9.63
C PRO A 589 0.10 -21.87 9.55
N PHE A 590 -0.50 -21.77 8.36
CA PHE A 590 -1.76 -21.04 8.11
C PHE A 590 -2.91 -21.43 9.06
N GLU A 591 -2.92 -22.67 9.53
CA GLU A 591 -3.89 -23.24 10.45
C GLU A 591 -3.78 -22.66 11.86
N GLN A 592 -2.58 -22.23 12.23
CA GLN A 592 -2.25 -21.64 13.53
C GLN A 592 -2.25 -20.10 13.49
N MET A 593 -2.49 -19.51 12.32
CA MET A 593 -2.61 -18.07 12.14
C MET A 593 -3.95 -17.54 12.69
N PRO A 594 -3.99 -16.33 13.28
CA PRO A 594 -5.23 -15.72 13.73
C PRO A 594 -6.25 -15.61 12.61
N LYS A 595 -7.41 -16.22 12.83
CA LYS A 595 -8.53 -16.19 11.90
C LYS A 595 -9.84 -16.50 12.62
N VAL A 596 -10.93 -16.01 12.05
CA VAL A 596 -12.28 -16.34 12.51
C VAL A 596 -13.24 -16.29 11.33
N LYS A 597 -14.21 -17.20 11.33
CA LYS A 597 -15.33 -17.24 10.38
C LYS A 597 -16.60 -17.25 11.23
N ASP A 598 -17.55 -16.41 10.86
CA ASP A 598 -18.85 -16.27 11.54
C ASP A 598 -18.73 -16.15 13.07
N PRO A 599 -18.05 -15.11 13.58
CA PRO A 599 -17.73 -14.96 14.99
C PRO A 599 -18.97 -14.96 15.88
N LYS A 600 -18.82 -15.45 17.11
CA LYS A 600 -19.92 -15.54 18.08
C LYS A 600 -20.57 -14.19 18.35
N VAL A 601 -19.77 -13.13 18.52
CA VAL A 601 -20.24 -11.75 18.72
C VAL A 601 -20.98 -11.16 17.52
N GLY A 602 -20.85 -11.75 16.33
CA GLY A 602 -21.58 -11.36 15.12
C GLY A 602 -21.01 -10.19 14.32
N TYR A 603 -19.80 -9.75 14.66
CA TYR A 603 -19.03 -8.81 13.84
C TYR A 603 -17.53 -9.13 13.93
N VAL A 604 -16.76 -8.68 12.94
CA VAL A 604 -15.29 -8.56 13.01
C VAL A 604 -14.91 -7.11 12.78
N ALA A 605 -13.86 -6.63 13.45
CA ALA A 605 -13.34 -5.28 13.26
C ALA A 605 -11.82 -5.25 13.44
N ASN A 606 -11.12 -4.59 12.52
CA ASN A 606 -9.71 -4.30 12.63
C ASN A 606 -9.44 -2.83 12.29
N TRP A 607 -8.51 -2.22 13.03
CA TRP A 607 -8.00 -0.89 12.75
C TRP A 607 -6.48 -0.84 13.00
N ASN A 608 -5.77 -1.75 12.34
CA ASN A 608 -4.35 -2.06 12.54
C ASN A 608 -4.03 -2.46 13.99
N GLY A 609 -4.97 -3.17 14.62
CA GLY A 609 -4.84 -3.63 16.00
C GLY A 609 -4.30 -5.05 16.10
N LYS A 610 -4.05 -5.49 17.33
CA LYS A 610 -3.59 -6.85 17.64
C LYS A 610 -4.59 -7.87 17.09
N PRO A 611 -4.13 -8.90 16.35
CA PRO A 611 -5.04 -9.79 15.63
C PRO A 611 -5.85 -10.71 16.56
N ALA A 612 -5.24 -11.22 17.63
CA ALA A 612 -5.90 -12.13 18.56
C ALA A 612 -5.25 -12.16 19.95
N ALA A 613 -5.97 -12.74 20.93
CA ALA A 613 -5.40 -13.07 22.23
C ALA A 613 -4.27 -14.10 22.08
N GLY A 614 -3.19 -13.94 22.85
CA GLY A 614 -2.00 -14.79 22.79
C GLY A 614 -0.95 -14.39 21.75
N TRP A 615 -1.35 -13.64 20.72
CA TRP A 615 -0.45 -13.22 19.67
C TRP A 615 0.54 -12.17 20.19
N ILE A 616 1.83 -12.41 20.01
CA ILE A 616 2.88 -11.45 20.32
C ILE A 616 3.01 -10.50 19.14
N ASP A 617 2.86 -9.21 19.43
CA ASP A 617 3.03 -8.13 18.46
C ASP A 617 4.38 -7.46 18.72
N GLU A 618 5.39 -7.90 17.99
CA GLU A 618 6.80 -7.58 18.27
C GLU A 618 7.26 -6.25 17.64
N TYR A 619 6.35 -5.51 16.99
CA TYR A 619 6.61 -4.20 16.41
C TYR A 619 5.73 -3.16 17.11
N LEU A 620 6.37 -2.32 17.92
CA LEU A 620 5.75 -1.15 18.50
C LEU A 620 6.30 0.06 17.75
N ASP A 621 5.56 0.58 16.75
CA ASP A 621 5.91 1.90 16.20
C ASP A 621 5.51 2.98 17.21
N PRO A 622 6.47 3.60 17.93
CA PRO A 622 6.17 4.58 18.96
C PRO A 622 5.70 5.92 18.37
N ALA A 623 5.92 6.15 17.06
CA ALA A 623 5.55 7.37 16.35
C ALA A 623 4.14 7.31 15.77
N SER A 624 3.57 6.10 15.65
CA SER A 624 2.19 5.93 15.24
C SER A 624 1.26 5.97 16.46
N SER A 625 0.12 6.63 16.36
CA SER A 625 -0.96 6.65 17.37
C SER A 625 -1.62 5.28 17.60
N ARG A 626 -0.94 4.18 17.29
CA ARG A 626 -1.42 2.80 17.29
C ARG A 626 -1.18 2.15 18.65
N SER A 627 -1.42 2.89 19.73
CA SER A 627 -1.29 2.41 21.11
C SER A 627 -1.89 1.01 21.22
N GLY A 628 -1.04 0.01 21.43
CA GLY A 628 -1.50 -1.30 21.85
C GLY A 628 -2.27 -1.19 23.17
N GLY A 629 -2.88 -2.28 23.59
CA GLY A 629 -3.60 -2.30 24.87
C GLY A 629 -5.05 -1.83 24.78
N LYS A 630 -5.62 -1.46 25.93
CA LYS A 630 -7.06 -1.18 26.05
C LYS A 630 -7.52 0.03 25.24
N ALA A 631 -6.62 0.99 25.03
CA ALA A 631 -6.91 2.24 24.36
C ALA A 631 -6.82 2.16 22.82
N GLN A 632 -6.53 0.98 22.26
CA GLN A 632 -6.38 0.81 20.81
C GLN A 632 -7.67 1.22 20.09
N ARG A 633 -7.53 2.04 19.04
CA ARG A 633 -8.62 2.69 18.31
C ARG A 633 -9.76 1.82 17.80
N VAL A 634 -9.52 0.53 17.54
CA VAL A 634 -10.53 -0.47 17.18
C VAL A 634 -11.61 -0.58 18.26
N GLN A 635 -11.32 -0.20 19.50
CA GLN A 635 -12.32 -0.11 20.57
C GLN A 635 -13.49 0.80 20.20
N VAL A 636 -13.26 1.82 19.37
CA VAL A 636 -14.32 2.72 18.90
C VAL A 636 -15.26 1.97 17.97
N ILE A 637 -14.71 1.23 17.00
CA ILE A 637 -15.50 0.41 16.07
C ILE A 637 -16.27 -0.65 16.87
N GLN A 638 -15.58 -1.42 17.71
CA GLN A 638 -16.19 -2.50 18.49
C GLN A 638 -17.27 -1.97 19.46
N GLY A 639 -17.05 -0.81 20.08
CA GLY A 639 -18.02 -0.16 20.94
C GLY A 639 -19.28 0.30 20.19
N LEU A 640 -19.12 0.93 19.03
CA LEU A 640 -20.25 1.35 18.17
C LEU A 640 -21.04 0.14 17.68
N LEU A 641 -20.35 -0.89 17.19
CA LEU A 641 -20.99 -2.12 16.76
C LEU A 641 -21.71 -2.81 17.92
N ALA A 642 -21.07 -2.94 19.09
CA ALA A 642 -21.67 -3.56 20.27
C ALA A 642 -22.95 -2.84 20.74
N ALA A 643 -22.96 -1.50 20.71
CA ALA A 643 -24.10 -0.67 21.08
C ALA A 643 -25.28 -0.77 20.08
N GLN A 644 -25.04 -1.31 18.89
CA GLN A 644 -26.02 -1.42 17.82
C GLN A 644 -26.32 -2.90 17.50
N PRO A 645 -27.30 -3.53 18.18
CA PRO A 645 -27.59 -4.95 18.01
C PRO A 645 -28.29 -5.25 16.67
N ARG A 646 -28.89 -4.25 16.02
CA ARG A 646 -29.58 -4.39 14.73
C ARG A 646 -29.28 -3.20 13.82
N MET A 647 -28.21 -3.32 13.04
CA MET A 647 -27.65 -2.26 12.21
C MET A 647 -28.35 -2.13 10.86
N THR A 648 -28.75 -0.93 10.49
CA THR A 648 -29.25 -0.61 9.14
C THR A 648 -28.10 -0.17 8.22
N PRO A 649 -28.29 -0.12 6.88
CA PRO A 649 -27.33 0.50 5.99
C PRO A 649 -27.02 1.96 6.33
N ALA A 650 -28.01 2.71 6.84
CA ALA A 650 -27.80 4.09 7.28
C ALA A 650 -26.90 4.17 8.53
N ASP A 651 -27.07 3.22 9.46
CA ASP A 651 -26.23 3.11 10.64
C ASP A 651 -24.79 2.72 10.31
N LEU A 652 -24.60 1.84 9.32
CA LEU A 652 -23.28 1.48 8.78
C LEU A 652 -22.53 2.73 8.31
N ARG A 653 -23.21 3.59 7.54
CA ARG A 653 -22.67 4.86 7.03
C ARG A 653 -22.40 5.87 8.14
N ALA A 654 -23.31 5.98 9.12
CA ALA A 654 -23.12 6.86 10.27
C ALA A 654 -21.91 6.42 11.12
N THR A 655 -21.72 5.11 11.29
CA THR A 655 -20.55 4.52 11.95
C THR A 655 -19.28 4.91 11.22
N GLU A 656 -19.20 4.64 9.91
CA GLU A 656 -18.04 5.00 9.08
C GLU A 656 -17.68 6.50 9.18
N PHE A 657 -18.68 7.38 9.07
CA PHE A 657 -18.47 8.83 9.21
C PHE A 657 -17.98 9.21 10.63
N ARG A 658 -18.52 8.56 11.68
CA ARG A 658 -18.05 8.77 13.05
C ARG A 658 -16.58 8.36 13.21
N LEU A 659 -16.13 7.29 12.56
CA LEU A 659 -14.72 6.87 12.60
C LEU A 659 -13.78 7.92 12.00
N GLY A 660 -14.22 8.66 10.99
CA GLY A 660 -13.45 9.75 10.39
C GLY A 660 -13.41 11.04 11.22
N THR A 661 -14.32 11.20 12.19
CA THR A 661 -14.49 12.44 12.96
C THR A 661 -14.20 12.30 14.44
N VAL A 662 -14.11 11.09 14.98
CA VAL A 662 -13.85 10.86 16.40
C VAL A 662 -12.38 11.13 16.79
N ASP A 663 -12.19 11.87 17.87
CA ASP A 663 -10.89 11.99 18.53
C ASP A 663 -10.72 10.86 19.55
N GLN A 664 -9.81 9.93 19.26
CA GLN A 664 -9.56 8.76 20.09
C GLN A 664 -9.03 9.14 21.48
N ARG A 665 -8.35 10.28 21.62
CA ARG A 665 -7.86 10.78 22.91
C ARG A 665 -9.02 11.19 23.80
N HIS A 666 -10.14 11.66 23.24
CA HIS A 666 -11.32 11.95 24.04
C HIS A 666 -11.96 10.67 24.61
N VAL A 667 -11.94 9.57 23.84
CA VAL A 667 -12.46 8.27 24.30
C VAL A 667 -11.66 7.78 25.50
N GLU A 668 -10.33 7.92 25.45
CA GLU A 668 -9.43 7.47 26.52
C GLU A 668 -9.36 8.46 27.70
N PHE A 669 -9.06 9.73 27.44
CA PHE A 669 -8.74 10.73 28.45
C PHE A 669 -9.92 11.62 28.83
N GLY A 670 -11.04 11.60 28.11
CA GLY A 670 -12.22 12.42 28.43
C GLY A 670 -12.71 12.24 29.87
N PRO A 671 -12.85 11.01 30.40
CA PRO A 671 -13.20 10.80 31.80
C PRO A 671 -12.18 11.40 32.78
N LEU A 672 -10.88 11.32 32.46
CA LEU A 672 -9.82 11.91 33.27
C LEU A 672 -9.90 13.45 33.24
N LEU A 673 -10.06 14.05 32.07
CA LEU A 673 -10.21 15.50 31.90
C LEU A 673 -11.40 16.03 32.70
N ARG A 674 -12.54 15.33 32.68
CA ARG A 674 -13.74 15.68 33.48
C ARG A 674 -13.53 15.62 34.99
N SER A 675 -12.53 14.87 35.45
CA SER A 675 -12.18 14.77 36.88
C SER A 675 -11.23 15.87 37.36
N MET A 676 -10.58 16.59 36.44
CA MET A 676 -9.62 17.65 36.77
C MET A 676 -10.31 18.92 37.26
N ARG A 677 -9.60 19.72 38.06
CA ARG A 677 -10.04 21.04 38.52
C ARG A 677 -9.04 22.11 38.11
N GLY A 678 -9.51 23.24 37.62
CA GLY A 678 -8.66 24.36 37.23
C GLY A 678 -8.32 25.26 38.41
N GLU A 679 -7.03 25.48 38.67
CA GLU A 679 -6.56 26.33 39.76
C GLU A 679 -6.61 27.82 39.36
N THR A 680 -6.28 28.09 38.09
CA THR A 680 -6.35 29.43 37.50
C THR A 680 -7.65 29.66 36.72
N ALA A 681 -7.99 30.91 36.45
CA ALA A 681 -9.13 31.26 35.59
C ALA A 681 -8.97 30.66 34.19
N SER A 682 -7.75 30.71 33.62
CA SER A 682 -7.44 30.13 32.30
C SER A 682 -7.62 28.61 32.28
N GLN A 683 -7.20 27.89 33.32
CA GLN A 683 -7.40 26.45 33.41
C GLN A 683 -8.88 26.08 33.57
N ARG A 684 -9.66 26.83 34.37
CA ARG A 684 -11.11 26.60 34.49
C ARG A 684 -11.82 26.83 33.15
N ALA A 685 -11.44 27.88 32.43
CA ALA A 685 -11.97 28.15 31.09
C ALA A 685 -11.62 27.04 30.09
N ALA A 686 -10.37 26.57 30.08
CA ALA A 686 -9.94 25.46 29.23
C ALA A 686 -10.67 24.15 29.55
N LEU A 687 -10.83 23.80 30.84
CA LEU A 687 -11.57 22.61 31.26
C LEU A 687 -13.06 22.71 30.90
N ALA A 688 -13.67 23.89 30.99
CA ALA A 688 -15.05 24.08 30.53
C ALA A 688 -15.19 23.76 29.04
N LEU A 689 -14.29 24.26 28.19
CA LEU A 689 -14.27 23.93 26.75
C LEU A 689 -14.09 22.43 26.50
N LEU A 690 -13.17 21.78 27.22
CA LEU A 690 -12.91 20.34 27.07
C LEU A 690 -14.05 19.47 27.60
N ASN A 691 -14.78 19.92 28.62
CA ASN A 691 -15.93 19.21 29.18
C ASN A 691 -17.17 19.31 28.28
N ASP A 692 -17.33 20.43 27.56
CA ASP A 692 -18.41 20.64 26.60
C ASP A 692 -18.13 19.99 25.23
N TRP A 693 -16.89 19.54 25.00
CA TRP A 693 -16.50 18.88 23.77
C TRP A 693 -17.03 17.44 23.71
N ASP A 694 -17.66 17.10 22.58
CA ASP A 694 -18.27 15.78 22.33
C ASP A 694 -17.28 14.73 21.77
N GLY A 695 -15.99 15.06 21.75
CA GLY A 695 -14.92 14.22 21.25
C GLY A 695 -14.84 14.11 19.74
N THR A 696 -15.41 15.06 18.99
CA THR A 696 -15.26 15.13 17.53
C THR A 696 -14.20 16.13 17.09
N ALA A 697 -13.39 15.79 16.10
CA ALA A 697 -12.28 16.62 15.59
C ALA A 697 -12.75 17.96 14.99
N TYR A 698 -14.03 18.04 14.62
CA TYR A 698 -14.70 19.25 14.15
C TYR A 698 -15.73 19.61 15.20
N GLY A 699 -15.62 20.79 15.84
CA GLY A 699 -16.40 21.14 17.03
C GLY A 699 -17.93 20.93 16.90
N PRO A 700 -18.71 21.09 17.98
CA PRO A 700 -20.10 20.59 18.15
C PRO A 700 -21.16 21.09 17.14
N ARG A 701 -20.78 21.85 16.10
CA ARG A 701 -21.63 22.35 15.02
C ARG A 701 -21.29 21.81 13.62
N ALA A 702 -20.27 20.97 13.47
CA ALA A 702 -19.86 20.47 12.16
C ALA A 702 -20.87 19.50 11.50
N GLY A 703 -21.89 19.05 12.24
CA GLY A 703 -22.96 18.20 11.73
C GLY A 703 -24.24 18.92 11.28
N THR A 704 -24.36 20.24 11.45
CA THR A 704 -25.64 20.96 11.19
C THR A 704 -25.57 22.05 10.13
N SER A 705 -24.40 22.41 9.62
CA SER A 705 -24.29 23.30 8.46
C SER A 705 -23.54 22.62 7.32
N ALA A 706 -24.30 22.14 6.35
CA ALA A 706 -23.81 21.95 5.00
C ALA A 706 -23.37 23.33 4.46
N GLY A 707 -22.09 23.66 4.59
CA GLY A 707 -21.54 24.90 4.08
C GLY A 707 -20.21 25.24 4.73
N SER A 708 -19.22 25.49 3.87
CA SER A 708 -17.87 25.99 4.16
C SER A 708 -16.90 25.00 4.84
N TYR A 709 -16.26 24.20 3.98
CA TYR A 709 -14.82 23.95 4.03
C TYR A 709 -14.19 24.47 2.74
#